data_AF-A0A5R8L4U7-F1
#
_entry.id   AF-A0A5R8L4U7-F1
#
_cell.length_a   1.000
_cell.length_b   1.000
_cell.length_c   1.000
_cell.angle_alpha   90.00
_cell.angle_beta   90.00
_cell.angle_gamma   90.00
#
_symmetry.space_group_name_H-M   'P 1'
#
loop_
_entity.id
_entity.type
_entity.pdbx_description
1 polymer ?
#
loop_
_entity_poly.entity_id
_entity_poly.type
_entity_poly.pdbx_seq_one_letter_code
_entity_poly.pdbx_strand_id
1 'polypeptide(L)'
;MNARWSARGLALLGAVALAVPLTAAASAPAPATAAAPAAMTEAPATAAAPLTNLDHLDFLLGEPTPPADVAGHTTYRLAEEPTLLAPWTYADARDGGTFERVGGGPLDPATGDWGQGAYNADDTTRAAVVYLRHWQQTGDDGSRHKAYELLRTVAYHQTTEGPDAGNVVLWMQPDGDLNPSAEPIELPDPSDSGPSYWLARTVWALGEGYAAFVDDDPDFAAFLKERLALSRGAIERDVLSRYGQYVESDGKRVPAWLIVDGADASAEAVLGLTAAVRAGDDSSTTAARQLAEGVAAMASGSSREWPYGAVLPWAQSPAMWHAWGSQMPAALAVAADVLDDPALADPAIADATGFTTTLLTAGGPDNGWFPSPTDRVQIAYGADSRVQSLVALADTTGSSAFAELAGMQAAWFFGANHAGAQMYDPATGVTFDGLQPDGTVNRNSGAESTMHGLLTALALDAHPDIAARATALTSVADRVGLSFVEAEDATATDGTVSTPASWTGESSWSGDALTLRPGQSATWDIGPSDSRRWVEPVVFSQPGETSLSRWRGNGALKATGPAQGISPTAGALLPHALRVPVPERRRTVDVTALRGDLVLDGLIVRPWVSRLVLAGGDSRSELVHSSAPSAQRTTVSGGGTVRVYDARGALLRTIAFDDETTVVLPAGGFAIAER
;
A
#
# COMPACT_ATOMS: atom_id res chain seq x y z
N MET A 1 12.59 7.24 -49.98
CA MET A 1 11.87 6.53 -51.06
C MET A 1 10.41 6.44 -50.67
N ASN A 2 9.55 7.01 -51.53
CA ASN A 2 8.07 7.03 -51.62
C ASN A 2 7.31 5.87 -50.91
N ALA A 3 6.08 6.00 -50.38
CA ALA A 3 4.99 6.93 -50.68
C ALA A 3 3.98 7.08 -49.52
N ARG A 4 3.37 8.27 -49.46
CA ARG A 4 2.18 8.69 -48.70
C ARG A 4 0.90 8.21 -49.38
N TRP A 5 -0.19 7.97 -48.65
CA TRP A 5 -1.55 8.27 -49.11
C TRP A 5 -2.41 8.80 -47.96
N SER A 6 -3.13 9.88 -48.27
CA SER A 6 -4.03 10.69 -47.45
C SER A 6 -5.35 10.80 -48.20
N ALA A 7 -6.50 10.80 -47.53
CA ALA A 7 -7.74 11.34 -48.10
C ALA A 7 -8.68 11.83 -46.98
N ARG A 8 -8.83 13.16 -46.89
CA ARG A 8 -9.96 13.85 -46.28
C ARG A 8 -11.06 14.02 -47.34
N GLY A 9 -12.33 14.00 -46.92
CA GLY A 9 -13.47 14.50 -47.68
C GLY A 9 -14.47 15.15 -46.73
N LEU A 10 -14.80 16.42 -46.99
CA LEU A 10 -15.66 17.28 -46.18
C LEU A 10 -16.85 17.77 -47.03
N ALA A 11 -17.94 18.10 -46.32
CA ALA A 11 -19.06 18.99 -46.69
C ALA A 11 -20.25 18.37 -47.46
N LEU A 12 -21.53 18.81 -47.35
CA LEU A 12 -22.12 20.09 -46.93
C LEU A 12 -23.64 19.91 -46.62
N LEU A 13 -24.15 20.70 -45.65
CA LEU A 13 -25.51 21.18 -45.28
C LEU A 13 -26.83 20.73 -45.98
N GLY A 14 -27.91 20.70 -45.18
CA GLY A 14 -29.29 20.99 -45.62
C GLY A 14 -30.38 20.72 -44.57
N ALA A 15 -30.98 21.77 -43.98
CA ALA A 15 -32.12 21.71 -43.06
C ALA A 15 -33.41 22.20 -43.76
N VAL A 16 -34.55 21.49 -43.60
CA VAL A 16 -35.93 22.03 -43.72
C VAL A 16 -36.88 21.19 -42.85
N ALA A 17 -37.69 21.86 -42.04
CA ALA A 17 -38.81 21.32 -41.27
C ALA A 17 -40.13 21.40 -42.05
N LEU A 18 -41.08 20.50 -41.80
CA LEU A 18 -42.53 20.73 -41.92
C LEU A 18 -43.34 19.56 -41.31
N ALA A 19 -44.51 19.90 -40.79
CA ALA A 19 -45.32 19.10 -39.87
C ALA A 19 -46.73 18.78 -40.46
N VAL A 20 -47.29 17.60 -40.07
CA VAL A 20 -48.74 17.28 -39.81
C VAL A 20 -49.69 17.14 -41.05
N PRO A 21 -50.84 16.39 -41.04
CA PRO A 21 -51.34 15.21 -40.29
C PRO A 21 -51.99 14.04 -41.13
N LEU A 22 -52.29 12.93 -40.43
CA LEU A 22 -53.44 11.98 -40.50
C LEU A 22 -54.17 11.67 -41.83
N THR A 23 -54.34 10.36 -42.13
CA THR A 23 -55.66 9.71 -42.31
C THR A 23 -55.52 8.17 -42.35
N ALA A 24 -56.56 7.50 -41.86
CA ALA A 24 -56.68 6.05 -41.67
C ALA A 24 -57.34 5.34 -42.86
N ALA A 25 -56.99 4.07 -43.11
CA ALA A 25 -57.90 3.04 -43.59
C ALA A 25 -57.30 1.63 -43.41
N ALA A 26 -58.10 0.72 -42.89
CA ALA A 26 -57.77 -0.65 -42.49
C ALA A 26 -57.88 -1.67 -43.65
N SER A 27 -57.14 -2.79 -43.59
CA SER A 27 -57.69 -4.17 -43.39
C SER A 27 -56.77 -5.33 -43.86
N ALA A 28 -56.21 -6.05 -42.87
CA ALA A 28 -56.01 -7.52 -42.69
C ALA A 28 -55.21 -8.40 -43.71
N PRO A 29 -54.76 -9.62 -43.32
CA PRO A 29 -53.76 -9.95 -42.30
C PRO A 29 -52.61 -10.87 -42.86
N ALA A 30 -51.46 -10.90 -42.19
CA ALA A 30 -50.37 -11.85 -42.44
C ALA A 30 -49.79 -12.35 -41.09
N PRO A 31 -49.17 -13.54 -41.03
CA PRO A 31 -49.27 -14.46 -39.90
C PRO A 31 -48.38 -14.09 -38.70
N ALA A 32 -48.82 -14.57 -37.54
CA ALA A 32 -48.20 -14.38 -36.23
C ALA A 32 -46.73 -14.83 -36.21
N THR A 33 -45.83 -13.86 -35.98
CA THR A 33 -44.50 -14.09 -35.44
C THR A 33 -44.55 -13.96 -33.92
N ALA A 34 -44.00 -14.96 -33.23
CA ALA A 34 -43.89 -14.98 -31.78
C ALA A 34 -43.10 -13.77 -31.29
N ALA A 35 -43.67 -13.02 -30.34
CA ALA A 35 -42.99 -11.91 -29.68
C ALA A 35 -41.83 -12.43 -28.83
N ALA A 36 -40.64 -11.91 -29.08
CA ALA A 36 -39.52 -11.98 -28.15
C ALA A 36 -39.92 -11.29 -26.83
N PRO A 37 -39.50 -11.81 -25.65
CA PRO A 37 -39.77 -11.13 -24.41
C PRO A 37 -39.11 -9.74 -24.44
N ALA A 38 -39.90 -8.72 -24.11
CA ALA A 38 -39.41 -7.36 -23.97
C ALA A 38 -38.27 -7.35 -22.95
N ALA A 39 -37.11 -6.84 -23.37
CA ALA A 39 -36.02 -6.51 -22.47
C ALA A 39 -36.57 -5.57 -21.41
N MET A 40 -36.69 -6.05 -20.17
CA MET A 40 -36.91 -5.21 -19.02
C MET A 40 -35.69 -4.30 -18.94
N THR A 41 -35.90 -3.03 -19.25
CA THR A 41 -34.93 -1.98 -18.99
C THR A 41 -34.85 -1.90 -17.46
N GLU A 42 -33.73 -2.36 -16.89
CA GLU A 42 -33.43 -2.13 -15.48
C GLU A 42 -33.55 -0.63 -15.21
N ALA A 43 -34.35 -0.29 -14.20
CA ALA A 43 -34.38 1.07 -13.68
C ALA A 43 -32.96 1.43 -13.24
N PRO A 44 -32.47 2.67 -13.48
CA PRO A 44 -31.17 3.07 -12.99
C PRO A 44 -31.16 2.90 -11.48
N ALA A 45 -30.21 2.10 -10.97
CA ALA A 45 -29.93 2.03 -9.55
C ALA A 45 -29.73 3.48 -9.07
N THR A 46 -30.48 3.90 -8.06
CA THR A 46 -30.17 5.13 -7.32
C THR A 46 -28.71 5.04 -6.91
N ALA A 47 -27.87 5.93 -7.45
CA ALA A 47 -26.46 5.99 -7.08
C ALA A 47 -26.39 6.05 -5.56
N ALA A 48 -25.62 5.13 -4.98
CA ALA A 48 -25.34 5.18 -3.54
C ALA A 48 -24.76 6.56 -3.20
N ALA A 49 -25.04 7.06 -2.00
CA ALA A 49 -24.40 8.29 -1.55
C ALA A 49 -22.87 8.10 -1.59
N PRO A 50 -22.10 9.12 -2.02
CA PRO A 50 -20.65 9.05 -1.98
C PRO A 50 -20.15 8.67 -0.59
N LEU A 51 -19.13 7.83 -0.53
CA LEU A 51 -18.44 7.47 0.70
C LEU A 51 -17.53 8.60 1.17
N THR A 52 -17.00 9.39 0.25
CA THR A 52 -16.11 10.51 0.58
C THR A 52 -16.87 11.61 1.30
N ASN A 53 -16.38 11.95 2.49
CA ASN A 53 -16.81 13.12 3.24
C ASN A 53 -15.59 13.89 3.76
N LEU A 54 -15.45 15.15 3.35
CA LEU A 54 -14.27 15.98 3.66
C LEU A 54 -14.37 16.75 4.98
N ASP A 55 -15.49 16.66 5.71
CA ASP A 55 -15.76 17.51 6.89
C ASP A 55 -14.66 17.43 7.95
N HIS A 56 -14.14 16.24 8.25
CA HIS A 56 -13.06 16.09 9.21
C HIS A 56 -11.72 16.61 8.68
N LEU A 57 -11.41 16.44 7.39
CA LEU A 57 -10.21 17.04 6.80
C LEU A 57 -10.30 18.57 6.79
N ASP A 58 -11.48 19.13 6.50
CA ASP A 58 -11.78 20.56 6.64
C ASP A 58 -11.57 21.03 8.07
N PHE A 59 -12.01 20.23 9.05
CA PHE A 59 -11.71 20.47 10.45
C PHE A 59 -10.21 20.43 10.75
N LEU A 60 -9.35 19.77 10.00
CA LEU A 60 -7.91 19.79 10.26
C LEU A 60 -7.21 21.01 9.66
N LEU A 61 -7.82 21.74 8.73
CA LEU A 61 -7.17 22.84 8.05
C LEU A 61 -6.98 24.07 8.96
N GLY A 62 -5.76 24.62 8.93
CA GLY A 62 -5.35 25.90 9.52
C GLY A 62 -4.81 26.86 8.46
N GLU A 63 -4.69 28.13 8.84
CA GLU A 63 -4.36 29.25 7.94
C GLU A 63 -3.06 29.97 8.37
N PRO A 64 -1.88 29.34 8.23
CA PRO A 64 -0.61 29.99 8.55
C PRO A 64 -0.33 31.18 7.61
N THR A 65 0.39 32.18 8.10
CA THR A 65 0.80 33.36 7.32
C THR A 65 2.32 33.51 7.39
N PRO A 66 3.06 32.86 6.47
CA PRO A 66 4.51 32.93 6.40
C PRO A 66 5.08 34.34 6.55
N PRO A 67 6.28 34.48 7.14
CA PRO A 67 7.04 35.72 7.08
C PRO A 67 7.28 36.16 5.62
N ALA A 68 7.28 37.47 5.39
CA ALA A 68 7.38 38.03 4.04
C ALA A 68 8.69 37.69 3.30
N ASP A 69 9.79 37.47 4.03
CA ASP A 69 11.14 37.29 3.47
C ASP A 69 11.85 36.07 4.10
N VAL A 70 11.41 34.86 3.75
CA VAL A 70 12.11 33.62 4.13
C VAL A 70 13.11 33.24 3.05
N ALA A 71 14.41 33.31 3.37
CA ALA A 71 15.47 33.06 2.41
C ALA A 71 15.36 31.65 1.79
N GLY A 72 15.31 31.55 0.46
CA GLY A 72 15.24 30.28 -0.24
C GLY A 72 13.86 29.60 -0.24
N HIS A 73 12.82 30.25 0.31
CA HIS A 73 11.46 29.70 0.37
C HIS A 73 10.45 30.72 -0.14
N THR A 74 9.59 30.30 -1.08
CA THR A 74 8.52 31.14 -1.62
C THR A 74 7.49 30.27 -2.33
N THR A 75 6.33 30.82 -2.61
CA THR A 75 5.28 30.12 -3.35
C THR A 75 4.55 31.03 -4.33
N TYR A 76 3.65 30.44 -5.11
CA TYR A 76 2.88 31.15 -6.11
C TYR A 76 2.12 32.31 -5.45
N ARG A 77 2.35 33.52 -5.96
CA ARG A 77 1.64 34.75 -5.56
C ARG A 77 1.66 35.02 -4.04
N LEU A 78 2.73 34.65 -3.35
CA LEU A 78 2.84 34.83 -1.89
C LEU A 78 2.71 36.31 -1.47
N ALA A 79 3.18 37.26 -2.28
CA ALA A 79 3.07 38.68 -1.98
C ALA A 79 1.63 39.21 -2.08
N GLU A 80 0.82 38.64 -2.98
CA GLU A 80 -0.58 39.01 -3.18
C GLU A 80 -1.54 38.24 -2.27
N GLU A 81 -1.20 36.98 -1.95
CA GLU A 81 -2.01 36.02 -1.21
C GLU A 81 -1.16 35.46 -0.04
N PRO A 82 -0.93 36.22 1.04
CA PRO A 82 0.09 35.86 2.05
C PRO A 82 -0.33 34.73 2.99
N THR A 83 -1.62 34.44 3.10
CA THR A 83 -2.14 33.35 3.95
C THR A 83 -2.18 32.07 3.13
N LEU A 84 -1.68 30.98 3.72
CA LEU A 84 -1.67 29.65 3.14
C LEU A 84 -2.67 28.74 3.86
N LEU A 85 -2.78 27.50 3.39
CA LEU A 85 -3.63 26.47 3.99
C LEU A 85 -2.79 25.24 4.33
N ALA A 86 -2.91 24.70 5.55
CA ALA A 86 -2.15 23.53 5.98
C ALA A 86 -2.95 22.66 6.97
N PRO A 87 -2.89 21.31 6.88
CA PRO A 87 -3.56 20.44 7.83
C PRO A 87 -2.75 20.30 9.11
N TRP A 88 -3.38 20.50 10.27
CA TRP A 88 -2.79 20.18 11.57
C TRP A 88 -2.41 18.70 11.62
N THR A 89 -1.16 18.43 12.03
CA THR A 89 -0.57 17.08 11.99
C THR A 89 -1.38 16.06 12.79
N TYR A 90 -1.72 16.40 14.05
CA TYR A 90 -2.43 15.50 14.95
C TYR A 90 -3.81 16.01 15.33
N ALA A 91 -4.69 15.08 15.68
CA ALA A 91 -5.94 15.39 16.35
C ALA A 91 -6.29 14.33 17.40
N ASP A 92 -6.29 14.75 18.66
CA ASP A 92 -6.56 13.90 19.81
C ASP A 92 -8.06 13.73 20.02
N ALA A 93 -8.48 12.49 20.21
CA ALA A 93 -9.86 12.19 20.55
C ALA A 93 -10.23 12.73 21.94
N ARG A 94 -11.38 13.37 22.03
CA ARG A 94 -11.97 13.91 23.27
C ARG A 94 -13.34 13.29 23.53
N ASP A 95 -13.81 13.43 24.78
CA ASP A 95 -15.12 12.94 25.20
C ASP A 95 -16.23 13.47 24.29
N GLY A 96 -17.21 12.62 23.98
CA GLY A 96 -18.33 12.98 23.12
C GLY A 96 -18.08 12.88 21.62
N GLY A 97 -16.93 12.33 21.19
CA GLY A 97 -16.61 12.13 19.78
C GLY A 97 -16.09 13.39 19.07
N THR A 98 -15.54 14.33 19.84
CA THR A 98 -14.89 15.55 19.32
C THR A 98 -13.39 15.37 19.26
N PHE A 99 -12.70 16.25 18.51
CA PHE A 99 -11.25 16.22 18.34
C PHE A 99 -10.61 17.56 18.69
N GLU A 100 -9.39 17.52 19.21
CA GLU A 100 -8.55 18.71 19.43
C GLU A 100 -7.33 18.65 18.53
N ARG A 101 -7.05 19.72 17.79
CA ARG A 101 -5.88 19.84 16.91
C ARG A 101 -4.62 20.03 17.74
N VAL A 102 -3.57 19.27 17.42
CA VAL A 102 -2.32 19.22 18.17
C VAL A 102 -1.13 19.21 17.20
N GLY A 103 -0.06 19.94 17.53
CA GLY A 103 1.19 19.92 16.76
C GLY A 103 2.14 18.83 17.23
N GLY A 104 3.23 18.60 16.49
CA GLY A 104 4.25 17.61 16.83
C GLY A 104 5.22 18.07 17.91
N GLY A 105 5.48 17.21 18.89
CA GLY A 105 6.34 17.50 20.03
C GLY A 105 5.65 18.33 21.13
N PRO A 106 6.38 18.79 22.16
CA PRO A 106 5.83 19.64 23.21
C PRO A 106 5.53 21.07 22.71
N LEU A 107 4.44 21.68 23.20
CA LEU A 107 4.11 23.09 22.97
C LEU A 107 4.90 24.01 23.92
N ASP A 108 5.58 25.01 23.37
CA ASP A 108 6.06 26.17 24.13
C ASP A 108 4.94 27.21 24.23
N PRO A 109 4.34 27.42 25.42
CA PRO A 109 3.25 28.39 25.58
C PRO A 109 3.70 29.86 25.46
N ALA A 110 5.01 30.14 25.47
CA ALA A 110 5.53 31.50 25.35
C ALA A 110 5.62 31.97 23.89
N THR A 111 5.97 31.07 22.97
CA THR A 111 6.06 31.36 21.53
C THR A 111 4.83 30.89 20.76
N GLY A 112 4.17 29.82 21.24
CA GLY A 112 3.13 29.11 20.49
C GLY A 112 3.70 28.01 19.59
N ASP A 113 5.01 27.78 19.63
CA ASP A 113 5.69 26.80 18.79
C ASP A 113 5.60 25.40 19.36
N TRP A 114 5.58 24.44 18.45
CA TRP A 114 5.66 23.03 18.74
C TRP A 114 7.09 22.54 18.49
N GLY A 115 7.59 21.64 19.34
CA GLY A 115 8.96 21.12 19.25
C GLY A 115 9.34 20.60 17.85
N GLN A 116 8.36 20.06 17.11
CA GLN A 116 8.49 19.77 15.69
C GLN A 116 7.81 20.86 14.85
N GLY A 117 6.49 20.98 14.93
CA GLY A 117 5.70 21.96 14.19
C GLY A 117 4.21 21.63 14.24
N ALA A 118 3.34 22.58 13.90
CA ALA A 118 1.91 22.32 13.81
C ALA A 118 1.52 21.59 12.51
N TYR A 119 2.26 21.90 11.45
CA TYR A 119 2.04 21.42 10.10
C TYR A 119 3.33 20.77 9.58
N ASN A 120 3.18 19.85 8.62
CA ASN A 120 4.33 19.24 7.95
C ASN A 120 4.08 19.04 6.45
N ALA A 121 5.16 18.90 5.69
CA ALA A 121 5.14 18.73 4.25
C ALA A 121 4.49 17.40 3.81
N ASP A 122 4.61 16.33 4.61
CA ASP A 122 4.02 15.02 4.30
C ASP A 122 2.49 15.11 4.28
N ASP A 123 1.91 15.68 5.32
CA ASP A 123 0.47 15.79 5.46
C ASP A 123 -0.13 16.84 4.52
N THR A 124 0.58 17.95 4.32
CA THR A 124 0.17 18.96 3.34
C THR A 124 0.11 18.37 1.93
N THR A 125 1.10 17.54 1.57
CA THR A 125 1.12 16.83 0.29
C THR A 125 -0.08 15.91 0.15
N ARG A 126 -0.30 15.01 1.11
CA ARG A 126 -1.39 14.03 1.04
C ARG A 126 -2.76 14.72 1.01
N ALA A 127 -2.92 15.83 1.74
CA ALA A 127 -4.16 16.60 1.76
C ALA A 127 -4.39 17.25 0.40
N ALA A 128 -3.34 17.81 -0.23
CA ALA A 128 -3.42 18.33 -1.59
C ALA A 128 -3.92 17.25 -2.55
N VAL A 129 -3.37 16.03 -2.48
CA VAL A 129 -3.81 14.91 -3.32
C VAL A 129 -5.27 14.52 -3.07
N VAL A 130 -5.73 14.48 -1.82
CA VAL A 130 -7.15 14.21 -1.50
C VAL A 130 -8.07 15.24 -2.16
N TYR A 131 -7.80 16.54 -1.97
CA TYR A 131 -8.64 17.59 -2.57
C TYR A 131 -8.53 17.64 -4.10
N LEU A 132 -7.34 17.41 -4.66
CA LEU A 132 -7.15 17.31 -6.11
C LEU A 132 -8.01 16.20 -6.71
N ARG A 133 -7.92 14.99 -6.15
CA ARG A 133 -8.68 13.83 -6.63
C ARG A 133 -10.18 14.03 -6.43
N HIS A 134 -10.60 14.55 -5.28
CA HIS A 134 -12.01 14.87 -5.05
C HIS A 134 -12.54 15.89 -6.06
N TRP A 135 -11.80 16.97 -6.30
CA TRP A 135 -12.15 17.97 -7.32
C TRP A 135 -12.26 17.34 -8.71
N GLN A 136 -11.27 16.55 -9.13
CA GLN A 136 -11.29 15.91 -10.45
C GLN A 136 -12.45 14.90 -10.61
N GLN A 137 -12.85 14.22 -9.54
CA GLN A 137 -13.98 13.29 -9.56
C GLN A 137 -15.35 13.98 -9.54
N THR A 138 -15.48 15.12 -8.87
CA THR A 138 -16.78 15.74 -8.57
C THR A 138 -17.03 17.09 -9.23
N GLY A 139 -15.98 17.78 -9.65
CA GLY A 139 -16.03 19.18 -10.09
C GLY A 139 -16.19 20.19 -8.95
N ASP A 140 -15.94 19.80 -7.69
CA ASP A 140 -16.13 20.69 -6.53
C ASP A 140 -15.12 21.86 -6.49
N ASP A 141 -15.61 23.08 -6.65
CA ASP A 141 -14.81 24.31 -6.66
C ASP A 141 -14.12 24.57 -5.31
N GLY A 142 -14.73 24.17 -4.20
CA GLY A 142 -14.14 24.30 -2.86
C GLY A 142 -12.88 23.45 -2.73
N SER A 143 -12.95 22.21 -3.20
CA SER A 143 -11.83 21.28 -3.26
C SER A 143 -10.75 21.75 -4.23
N ARG A 144 -11.12 22.31 -5.39
CA ARG A 144 -10.17 22.96 -6.30
C ARG A 144 -9.39 24.06 -5.60
N HIS A 145 -10.08 24.94 -4.88
CA HIS A 145 -9.45 26.04 -4.17
C HIS A 145 -8.52 25.55 -3.04
N LYS A 146 -8.98 24.58 -2.23
CA LYS A 146 -8.14 23.98 -1.17
C LYS A 146 -6.93 23.26 -1.74
N ALA A 147 -7.06 22.55 -2.86
CA ALA A 147 -5.94 21.94 -3.57
C ALA A 147 -4.93 22.99 -4.05
N TYR A 148 -5.39 24.11 -4.62
CA TYR A 148 -4.53 25.25 -4.99
C TYR A 148 -3.75 25.77 -3.77
N GLU A 149 -4.42 26.05 -2.66
CA GLU A 149 -3.77 26.58 -1.45
C GLU A 149 -2.79 25.57 -0.82
N LEU A 150 -3.15 24.29 -0.75
CA LEU A 150 -2.27 23.26 -0.21
C LEU A 150 -1.04 23.04 -1.10
N LEU A 151 -1.17 23.08 -2.42
CA LEU A 151 -0.03 23.02 -3.34
C LEU A 151 0.88 24.25 -3.22
N ARG A 152 0.32 25.42 -2.88
CA ARG A 152 1.12 26.60 -2.53
C ARG A 152 1.91 26.36 -1.25
N THR A 153 1.31 25.74 -0.24
CA THR A 153 2.02 25.33 0.99
C THR A 153 3.10 24.30 0.70
N VAL A 154 2.82 23.26 -0.09
CA VAL A 154 3.83 22.27 -0.53
C VAL A 154 5.03 22.97 -1.18
N ALA A 155 4.78 23.92 -2.09
CA ALA A 155 5.87 24.68 -2.73
C ALA A 155 6.60 25.63 -1.77
N TYR A 156 5.95 26.14 -0.73
CA TYR A 156 6.59 26.98 0.30
C TYR A 156 7.59 26.18 1.15
N HIS A 157 7.29 24.93 1.48
CA HIS A 157 8.23 24.03 2.17
C HIS A 157 9.49 23.71 1.32
N GLN A 158 9.44 23.87 0.00
CA GLN A 158 10.55 23.54 -0.90
C GLN A 158 11.66 24.61 -0.85
N THR A 159 12.90 24.16 -0.71
CA THR A 159 14.11 24.99 -0.85
C THR A 159 14.36 25.27 -2.33
N THR A 160 14.43 26.54 -2.72
CA THR A 160 14.39 26.95 -4.13
C THR A 160 15.73 27.31 -4.73
N GLU A 161 16.74 27.56 -3.90
CA GLU A 161 18.07 28.03 -4.31
C GLU A 161 19.17 27.36 -3.48
N GLY A 162 20.41 27.45 -3.95
CA GLY A 162 21.56 26.89 -3.25
C GLY A 162 21.82 25.40 -3.56
N PRO A 163 22.74 24.76 -2.81
CA PRO A 163 23.14 23.37 -3.06
C PRO A 163 21.99 22.38 -2.82
N ASP A 164 21.08 22.73 -1.90
CA ASP A 164 19.95 21.91 -1.46
C ASP A 164 18.65 22.19 -2.23
N ALA A 165 18.72 23.00 -3.30
CA ALA A 165 17.56 23.32 -4.12
C ALA A 165 16.83 22.05 -4.61
N GLY A 166 15.51 22.05 -4.44
CA GLY A 166 14.61 20.94 -4.72
C GLY A 166 14.25 20.08 -3.52
N ASN A 167 15.07 20.10 -2.45
CA ASN A 167 14.75 19.47 -1.18
C ASN A 167 13.75 20.33 -0.39
N VAL A 168 13.30 19.82 0.75
CA VAL A 168 12.07 20.29 1.40
C VAL A 168 12.30 20.36 2.91
N VAL A 169 11.91 21.47 3.54
CA VAL A 169 11.85 21.58 5.00
C VAL A 169 10.59 20.87 5.48
N LEU A 170 10.72 19.96 6.44
CA LEU A 170 9.60 19.10 6.84
C LEU A 170 8.54 19.87 7.64
N TRP A 171 8.93 20.66 8.64
CA TRP A 171 7.99 21.21 9.63
C TRP A 171 7.75 22.71 9.47
N MET A 172 6.53 23.12 9.84
CA MET A 172 6.09 24.52 9.90
C MET A 172 5.28 24.78 11.16
N GLN A 173 5.54 25.92 11.80
CA GLN A 173 4.87 26.39 13.00
C GLN A 173 3.48 26.99 12.71
N PRO A 174 2.61 27.18 13.73
CA PRO A 174 1.26 27.73 13.54
C PRO A 174 1.21 29.06 12.78
N ASP A 175 2.23 29.91 12.92
CA ASP A 175 2.32 31.21 12.27
C ASP A 175 2.89 31.16 10.86
N GLY A 176 3.50 30.05 10.43
CA GLY A 176 4.11 29.89 9.11
C GLY A 176 5.65 29.91 9.11
N ASP A 177 6.29 30.05 10.28
CA ASP A 177 7.73 29.88 10.41
C ASP A 177 8.13 28.42 10.12
N LEU A 178 9.12 28.23 9.25
CA LEU A 178 9.67 26.90 8.98
C LEU A 178 10.55 26.45 10.14
N ASN A 179 10.50 25.16 10.46
CA ASN A 179 11.39 24.53 11.44
C ASN A 179 12.27 23.47 10.76
N PRO A 180 13.47 23.86 10.27
CA PRO A 180 14.35 22.95 9.53
C PRO A 180 14.91 21.81 10.39
N SER A 181 14.99 21.99 11.71
CA SER A 181 15.61 21.06 12.66
C SER A 181 14.70 20.87 13.87
N ALA A 182 13.81 19.88 13.77
CA ALA A 182 12.82 19.57 14.78
C ALA A 182 13.44 18.92 16.05
N GLU A 183 12.70 18.96 17.16
CA GLU A 183 12.98 18.17 18.35
C GLU A 183 11.88 17.11 18.58
N PRO A 184 12.21 15.80 18.57
CA PRO A 184 13.54 15.22 18.31
C PRO A 184 14.00 15.40 16.85
N ILE A 185 15.32 15.37 16.63
CA ILE A 185 15.92 15.50 15.30
C ILE A 185 15.46 14.36 14.40
N GLU A 186 15.02 14.73 13.20
CA GLU A 186 14.76 13.82 12.09
C GLU A 186 15.86 13.96 11.04
N LEU A 187 16.17 12.87 10.34
CA LEU A 187 17.23 12.84 9.35
C LEU A 187 16.64 12.80 7.93
N PRO A 188 17.20 13.56 6.97
CA PRO A 188 18.35 14.47 7.10
C PRO A 188 18.09 15.69 8.01
N ASP A 189 19.15 16.27 8.58
CA ASP A 189 19.09 17.45 9.47
C ASP A 189 20.13 18.50 9.05
N PRO A 190 19.73 19.74 8.67
CA PRO A 190 18.35 20.20 8.47
C PRO A 190 17.56 19.33 7.49
N SER A 191 16.24 19.32 7.61
CA SER A 191 15.33 18.44 6.83
C SER A 191 15.43 18.61 5.31
N ASP A 192 15.93 19.73 4.82
CA ASP A 192 16.17 19.97 3.40
C ASP A 192 17.60 19.64 2.94
N SER A 193 18.46 19.10 3.79
CA SER A 193 19.88 18.85 3.45
C SER A 193 20.15 17.58 2.61
N GLY A 194 19.10 16.86 2.19
CA GLY A 194 19.26 15.68 1.35
C GLY A 194 17.96 15.00 0.94
N PRO A 195 18.05 13.84 0.26
CA PRO A 195 16.89 13.03 -0.09
C PRO A 195 16.11 12.59 1.15
N SER A 196 14.78 12.58 1.06
CA SER A 196 13.89 12.29 2.18
C SER A 196 12.52 11.74 1.72
N TYR A 197 11.72 11.23 2.65
CA TYR A 197 10.32 10.87 2.38
C TYR A 197 9.49 12.10 1.96
N TRP A 198 9.67 13.23 2.66
CA TRP A 198 8.93 14.45 2.36
C TRP A 198 9.31 15.07 1.00
N LEU A 199 10.53 14.85 0.50
CA LEU A 199 10.88 15.14 -0.89
C LEU A 199 10.06 14.29 -1.87
N ALA A 200 9.99 12.98 -1.63
CA ALA A 200 9.27 12.06 -2.51
C ALA A 200 7.76 12.36 -2.55
N ARG A 201 7.18 12.66 -1.39
CA ARG A 201 5.78 13.10 -1.26
C ARG A 201 5.56 14.43 -1.96
N THR A 202 6.45 15.41 -1.78
CA THR A 202 6.37 16.68 -2.53
C THR A 202 6.32 16.45 -4.05
N VAL A 203 7.13 15.53 -4.58
CA VAL A 203 7.06 15.13 -6.00
C VAL A 203 5.70 14.55 -6.37
N TRP A 204 5.10 13.73 -5.49
CA TRP A 204 3.76 13.18 -5.68
C TRP A 204 2.70 14.27 -5.86
N ALA A 205 2.57 15.19 -4.90
CA ALA A 205 1.55 16.26 -5.01
C ALA A 205 1.84 17.23 -6.15
N LEU A 206 3.09 17.63 -6.40
CA LEU A 206 3.42 18.54 -7.49
C LEU A 206 3.13 17.91 -8.86
N GLY A 207 3.38 16.60 -9.01
CA GLY A 207 3.09 15.85 -10.23
C GLY A 207 1.59 15.72 -10.51
N GLU A 208 0.79 15.31 -9.51
CA GLU A 208 -0.67 15.26 -9.65
C GLU A 208 -1.29 16.66 -9.80
N GLY A 209 -0.75 17.66 -9.07
CA GLY A 209 -1.18 19.05 -9.17
C GLY A 209 -0.94 19.63 -10.56
N TYR A 210 0.25 19.45 -11.14
CA TYR A 210 0.53 19.85 -12.51
C TYR A 210 -0.47 19.21 -13.49
N ALA A 211 -0.70 17.90 -13.36
CA ALA A 211 -1.63 17.17 -14.22
C ALA A 211 -3.07 17.69 -14.11
N ALA A 212 -3.53 18.04 -12.92
CA ALA A 212 -4.90 18.52 -12.68
C ALA A 212 -5.12 19.96 -13.16
N PHE A 213 -4.10 20.83 -13.05
CA PHE A 213 -4.24 22.26 -13.37
C PHE A 213 -3.85 22.63 -14.81
N VAL A 214 -3.22 21.74 -15.59
CA VAL A 214 -2.67 22.09 -16.92
C VAL A 214 -3.69 22.74 -17.87
N ASP A 215 -4.95 22.29 -17.84
CA ASP A 215 -6.02 22.82 -18.68
C ASP A 215 -6.91 23.86 -17.96
N ASP A 216 -6.85 23.90 -16.63
CA ASP A 216 -7.77 24.66 -15.77
C ASP A 216 -7.16 26.00 -15.29
N ASP A 217 -5.88 26.00 -14.90
CA ASP A 217 -5.09 27.19 -14.58
C ASP A 217 -3.65 27.02 -15.11
N PRO A 218 -3.41 27.38 -16.39
CA PRO A 218 -2.12 27.15 -17.04
C PRO A 218 -0.95 27.89 -16.38
N ASP A 219 -1.19 29.06 -15.78
CA ASP A 219 -0.15 29.85 -15.12
C ASP A 219 0.28 29.18 -13.81
N PHE A 220 -0.68 28.68 -13.02
CA PHE A 220 -0.37 27.91 -11.83
C PHE A 220 0.26 26.55 -12.18
N ALA A 221 -0.24 25.86 -13.20
CA ALA A 221 0.35 24.62 -13.67
C ALA A 221 1.80 24.79 -14.13
N ALA A 222 2.13 25.89 -14.82
CA ALA A 222 3.50 26.22 -15.19
C ALA A 222 4.40 26.38 -13.96
N PHE A 223 3.92 27.07 -12.92
CA PHE A 223 4.61 27.18 -11.64
C PHE A 223 4.84 25.81 -10.99
N LEU A 224 3.81 24.95 -10.92
CA LEU A 224 3.96 23.60 -10.35
C LEU A 224 4.97 22.75 -11.12
N LYS A 225 5.00 22.86 -12.45
CA LYS A 225 5.98 22.18 -13.29
C LYS A 225 7.41 22.64 -12.99
N GLU A 226 7.62 23.94 -12.76
CA GLU A 226 8.92 24.48 -12.35
C GLU A 226 9.34 23.95 -10.96
N ARG A 227 8.40 23.88 -10.01
CA ARG A 227 8.64 23.31 -8.68
C ARG A 227 8.96 21.82 -8.74
N LEU A 228 8.23 21.06 -9.56
CA LEU A 228 8.50 19.64 -9.78
C LEU A 228 9.90 19.44 -10.39
N ALA A 229 10.32 20.31 -11.31
CA ALA A 229 11.65 20.24 -11.91
C ALA A 229 12.78 20.45 -10.90
N LEU A 230 12.58 21.26 -9.85
CA LEU A 230 13.55 21.41 -8.76
C LEU A 230 13.70 20.11 -7.97
N SER A 231 12.60 19.51 -7.50
CA SER A 231 12.65 18.24 -6.75
C SER A 231 13.16 17.09 -7.61
N ARG A 232 12.79 17.02 -8.90
CA ARG A 232 13.39 16.08 -9.84
C ARG A 232 14.90 16.30 -9.95
N GLY A 233 15.35 17.55 -10.05
CA GLY A 233 16.78 17.89 -10.09
C GLY A 233 17.53 17.42 -8.85
N ALA A 234 16.93 17.53 -7.66
CA ALA A 234 17.51 17.00 -6.43
C ALA A 234 17.63 15.46 -6.46
N ILE A 235 16.58 14.77 -6.89
CA ILE A 235 16.60 13.31 -7.09
C ILE A 235 17.68 12.91 -8.12
N GLU A 236 17.77 13.61 -9.25
CA GLU A 236 18.78 13.34 -10.28
C GLU A 236 20.22 13.51 -9.76
N ARG A 237 20.44 14.57 -8.98
CA ARG A 237 21.74 14.90 -8.37
C ARG A 237 22.16 13.88 -7.33
N ASP A 238 21.28 13.56 -6.38
CA ASP A 238 21.66 12.87 -5.14
C ASP A 238 21.34 11.37 -5.16
N VAL A 239 20.32 10.98 -5.91
CA VAL A 239 19.79 9.61 -5.93
C VAL A 239 20.13 8.92 -7.26
N LEU A 240 19.66 9.45 -8.39
CA LEU A 240 19.82 8.82 -9.71
C LEU A 240 21.22 8.97 -10.31
N SER A 241 22.10 9.76 -9.69
CA SER A 241 23.54 9.73 -10.01
C SER A 241 24.18 8.36 -9.77
N ARG A 242 23.52 7.49 -8.98
CA ARG A 242 23.88 6.09 -8.74
C ARG A 242 23.07 5.09 -9.57
N TYR A 243 22.25 5.54 -10.52
CA TYR A 243 21.41 4.66 -11.33
C TYR A 243 22.24 3.54 -12.00
N GLY A 244 21.73 2.31 -11.92
CA GLY A 244 22.38 1.10 -12.43
C GLY A 244 23.45 0.50 -11.51
N GLN A 245 23.78 1.15 -10.39
CA GLN A 245 24.71 0.60 -9.39
C GLN A 245 23.97 -0.26 -8.36
N TYR A 246 24.48 -1.46 -8.12
CA TYR A 246 23.94 -2.36 -7.11
C TYR A 246 24.93 -2.52 -5.96
N VAL A 247 24.39 -2.67 -4.76
CA VAL A 247 25.13 -2.97 -3.54
C VAL A 247 24.60 -4.26 -2.91
N GLU A 248 25.32 -4.77 -1.93
CA GLU A 248 24.90 -5.94 -1.15
C GLU A 248 24.24 -5.49 0.15
N SER A 249 23.19 -6.19 0.59
CA SER A 249 22.51 -6.02 1.87
C SER A 249 22.12 -7.41 2.38
N ASP A 250 22.78 -7.87 3.45
CA ASP A 250 22.65 -9.23 3.99
C ASP A 250 22.62 -10.32 2.90
N GLY A 251 23.61 -10.26 1.99
CA GLY A 251 23.80 -11.22 0.91
C GLY A 251 22.80 -11.10 -0.24
N LYS A 252 21.89 -10.11 -0.21
CA LYS A 252 21.00 -9.75 -1.31
C LYS A 252 21.58 -8.61 -2.12
N ARG A 253 21.38 -8.65 -3.43
CA ARG A 253 21.78 -7.56 -4.33
C ARG A 253 20.61 -6.58 -4.44
N VAL A 254 20.82 -5.33 -4.01
CA VAL A 254 19.80 -4.27 -3.96
C VAL A 254 20.25 -3.04 -4.75
N PRO A 255 19.32 -2.23 -5.32
CA PRO A 255 19.65 -1.01 -6.03
C PRO A 255 20.21 0.06 -5.09
N ALA A 256 21.20 0.83 -5.54
CA ALA A 256 21.82 1.92 -4.78
C ALA A 256 21.27 3.32 -5.14
N TRP A 257 20.12 3.38 -5.82
CA TRP A 257 19.52 4.62 -6.35
C TRP A 257 18.05 4.79 -5.93
N LEU A 258 17.72 4.38 -4.70
CA LEU A 258 16.42 4.64 -4.10
C LEU A 258 16.52 5.88 -3.19
N ILE A 259 15.46 6.69 -3.16
CA ILE A 259 15.34 7.81 -2.23
C ILE A 259 15.41 7.25 -0.82
N VAL A 260 16.36 7.71 0.00
CA VAL A 260 16.65 7.20 1.36
C VAL A 260 16.79 5.67 1.46
N ASP A 261 17.32 5.04 0.40
CA ASP A 261 17.39 3.58 0.26
C ASP A 261 16.00 2.88 0.32
N GLY A 262 14.91 3.65 0.21
CA GLY A 262 13.53 3.23 0.34
C GLY A 262 12.80 3.11 -0.99
N ALA A 263 12.33 1.91 -1.31
CA ALA A 263 11.42 1.66 -2.43
C ALA A 263 10.03 2.23 -2.17
N ASP A 264 9.62 2.28 -0.91
CA ASP A 264 8.43 2.98 -0.41
C ASP A 264 8.45 4.48 -0.73
N ALA A 265 9.49 5.21 -0.29
CA ALA A 265 9.66 6.62 -0.63
C ALA A 265 9.74 6.80 -2.16
N SER A 266 10.56 5.99 -2.83
CA SER A 266 10.72 6.07 -4.28
C SER A 266 9.42 5.81 -5.05
N ALA A 267 8.52 4.97 -4.52
CA ALA A 267 7.22 4.69 -5.14
C ALA A 267 6.31 5.92 -5.17
N GLU A 268 6.28 6.71 -4.10
CA GLU A 268 5.48 7.96 -4.07
C GLU A 268 6.01 8.97 -5.11
N ALA A 269 7.33 9.10 -5.24
CA ALA A 269 7.94 9.92 -6.29
C ALA A 269 7.59 9.40 -7.71
N VAL A 270 7.56 8.09 -7.92
CA VAL A 270 7.13 7.48 -9.20
C VAL A 270 5.68 7.84 -9.53
N LEU A 271 4.77 7.84 -8.55
CA LEU A 271 3.37 8.25 -8.77
C LEU A 271 3.28 9.71 -9.25
N GLY A 272 4.00 10.63 -8.63
CA GLY A 272 4.05 12.03 -9.07
C GLY A 272 4.65 12.22 -10.45
N LEU A 273 5.83 11.61 -10.71
CA LEU A 273 6.51 11.74 -11.99
C LEU A 273 5.69 11.14 -13.14
N THR A 274 5.02 10.00 -12.91
CA THR A 274 4.16 9.37 -13.93
C THR A 274 2.89 10.18 -14.20
N ALA A 275 2.30 10.82 -13.18
CA ALA A 275 1.21 11.78 -13.38
C ALA A 275 1.65 12.95 -14.28
N ALA A 276 2.84 13.52 -14.04
CA ALA A 276 3.39 14.59 -14.85
C ALA A 276 3.69 14.16 -16.30
N VAL A 277 4.26 12.97 -16.50
CA VAL A 277 4.50 12.39 -17.83
C VAL A 277 3.19 12.22 -18.60
N ARG A 278 2.15 11.67 -17.94
CA ARG A 278 0.82 11.49 -18.54
C ARG A 278 0.20 12.84 -18.97
N ALA A 279 0.47 13.90 -18.22
CA ALA A 279 0.03 15.27 -18.55
C ALA A 279 0.92 15.99 -19.58
N GLY A 280 1.94 15.34 -20.13
CA GLY A 280 2.80 15.87 -21.19
C GLY A 280 4.13 16.47 -20.73
N ASP A 281 4.57 16.23 -19.49
CA ASP A 281 5.94 16.53 -19.07
C ASP A 281 6.92 15.39 -19.41
N ASP A 282 7.34 15.34 -20.68
CA ASP A 282 8.32 14.36 -21.16
C ASP A 282 9.64 14.39 -20.36
N SER A 283 9.99 15.53 -19.75
CA SER A 283 11.23 15.69 -18.99
C SER A 283 11.29 14.85 -17.71
N SER A 284 10.14 14.39 -17.20
CA SER A 284 10.04 13.52 -16.03
C SER A 284 10.15 12.02 -16.34
N THR A 285 10.09 11.64 -17.63
CA THR A 285 10.06 10.23 -18.08
C THR A 285 11.26 9.41 -17.60
N THR A 286 12.47 9.97 -17.72
CA THR A 286 13.70 9.26 -17.36
C THR A 286 13.75 8.97 -15.86
N ALA A 287 13.47 9.97 -15.03
CA ALA A 287 13.46 9.80 -13.58
C ALA A 287 12.38 8.79 -13.14
N ALA A 288 11.17 8.88 -13.71
CA ALA A 288 10.09 7.93 -13.45
C ALA A 288 10.52 6.49 -13.74
N ARG A 289 11.09 6.25 -14.92
CA ARG A 289 11.55 4.92 -15.33
C ARG A 289 12.66 4.39 -14.42
N GLN A 290 13.68 5.20 -14.14
CA GLN A 290 14.83 4.78 -13.35
C GLN A 290 14.45 4.44 -11.90
N LEU A 291 13.57 5.24 -11.27
CA LEU A 291 13.04 4.93 -9.95
C LEU A 291 12.14 3.69 -9.99
N ALA A 292 11.24 3.56 -10.98
CA ALA A 292 10.38 2.38 -11.11
C ALA A 292 11.20 1.08 -11.28
N GLU A 293 12.29 1.11 -12.04
CA GLU A 293 13.22 -0.02 -12.15
C GLU A 293 13.91 -0.35 -10.82
N GLY A 294 14.26 0.67 -10.02
CA GLY A 294 14.78 0.48 -8.67
C GLY A 294 13.75 -0.17 -7.74
N VAL A 295 12.51 0.33 -7.75
CA VAL A 295 11.40 -0.24 -6.96
C VAL A 295 11.12 -1.68 -7.39
N ALA A 296 11.09 -1.97 -8.69
CA ALA A 296 10.91 -3.32 -9.22
C ALA A 296 12.03 -4.27 -8.78
N ALA A 297 13.27 -3.80 -8.66
CA ALA A 297 14.41 -4.59 -8.22
C ALA A 297 14.35 -5.01 -6.74
N MET A 298 13.43 -4.41 -5.96
CA MET A 298 13.19 -4.78 -4.56
C MET A 298 12.17 -5.91 -4.37
N ALA A 299 11.62 -6.44 -5.47
CA ALA A 299 10.80 -7.65 -5.45
C ALA A 299 11.60 -8.86 -4.96
N SER A 300 11.05 -9.61 -4.00
CA SER A 300 11.77 -10.72 -3.37
C SER A 300 10.87 -11.90 -3.01
N GLY A 301 11.49 -13.06 -2.83
CA GLY A 301 10.82 -14.28 -2.41
C GLY A 301 10.05 -14.97 -3.55
N SER A 302 9.13 -15.84 -3.16
CA SER A 302 8.25 -16.59 -4.08
C SER A 302 7.01 -17.04 -3.32
N SER A 303 6.00 -17.63 -3.96
CA SER A 303 4.84 -18.19 -3.23
C SER A 303 5.23 -19.16 -2.10
N ARG A 304 6.44 -19.75 -2.12
CA ARG A 304 6.99 -20.60 -1.07
C ARG A 304 7.87 -19.87 -0.04
N GLU A 305 8.67 -18.91 -0.46
CA GLU A 305 9.76 -18.33 0.33
C GLU A 305 9.43 -16.90 0.73
N TRP A 306 9.63 -16.55 2.00
CA TRP A 306 9.50 -15.18 2.49
C TRP A 306 10.33 -14.20 1.61
N PRO A 307 9.81 -13.02 1.26
CA PRO A 307 8.55 -12.38 1.68
C PRO A 307 7.37 -12.67 0.75
N TYR A 308 7.30 -13.86 0.17
CA TYR A 308 6.12 -14.33 -0.57
C TYR A 308 5.77 -13.59 -1.86
N GLY A 309 6.77 -12.96 -2.49
CA GLY A 309 6.60 -12.15 -3.70
C GLY A 309 6.43 -10.67 -3.42
N ALA A 310 6.53 -10.23 -2.16
CA ALA A 310 6.45 -8.81 -1.82
C ALA A 310 7.53 -7.99 -2.52
N VAL A 311 7.19 -6.75 -2.83
CA VAL A 311 8.19 -5.70 -3.05
C VAL A 311 8.60 -5.20 -1.66
N LEU A 312 9.88 -5.32 -1.31
CA LEU A 312 10.36 -4.90 0.02
C LEU A 312 10.57 -3.38 0.07
N PRO A 313 10.22 -2.72 1.18
CA PRO A 313 10.26 -1.27 1.27
C PRO A 313 11.67 -0.71 1.41
N TRP A 314 12.63 -1.42 2.02
CA TRP A 314 13.92 -0.84 2.39
C TRP A 314 15.12 -1.67 1.92
N ALA A 315 16.04 -1.05 1.18
CA ALA A 315 17.22 -1.72 0.65
C ALA A 315 18.22 -2.13 1.73
N GLN A 316 18.22 -1.47 2.89
CA GLN A 316 19.14 -1.83 3.97
C GLN A 316 18.67 -3.00 4.83
N SER A 317 17.45 -3.55 4.61
CA SER A 317 17.08 -4.82 5.23
C SER A 317 16.27 -5.71 4.28
N PRO A 318 16.83 -6.86 3.87
CA PRO A 318 16.07 -7.88 3.15
C PRO A 318 15.24 -8.77 4.09
N ALA A 319 15.15 -8.45 5.38
CA ALA A 319 14.39 -9.17 6.39
C ALA A 319 13.15 -8.39 6.88
N MET A 320 12.89 -7.22 6.30
CA MET A 320 11.86 -6.31 6.75
C MET A 320 10.84 -6.01 5.67
N TRP A 321 9.56 -6.16 6.00
CA TRP A 321 8.44 -5.54 5.30
C TRP A 321 7.60 -4.73 6.30
N HIS A 322 7.11 -3.56 5.90
CA HIS A 322 6.15 -2.77 6.66
C HIS A 322 5.04 -2.22 5.77
N ALA A 323 3.95 -1.73 6.37
CA ALA A 323 2.76 -1.30 5.63
C ALA A 323 2.70 0.21 5.34
N TRP A 324 3.27 1.05 6.21
CA TRP A 324 3.36 2.50 5.99
C TRP A 324 4.21 2.81 4.76
N GLY A 325 3.72 3.64 3.84
CA GLY A 325 4.44 3.97 2.60
C GLY A 325 4.44 2.87 1.52
N SER A 326 3.80 1.73 1.75
CA SER A 326 3.89 0.55 0.86
C SER A 326 3.04 0.65 -0.41
N GLN A 327 3.20 1.73 -1.17
CA GLN A 327 2.57 1.95 -2.48
C GLN A 327 3.43 1.47 -3.65
N MET A 328 4.50 0.68 -3.41
CA MET A 328 5.37 0.15 -4.47
C MET A 328 4.59 -0.57 -5.58
N PRO A 329 3.62 -1.47 -5.30
CA PRO A 329 2.86 -2.11 -6.36
C PRO A 329 1.96 -1.15 -7.15
N ALA A 330 1.37 -0.14 -6.49
CA ALA A 330 0.61 0.92 -7.18
C ALA A 330 1.50 1.70 -8.15
N ALA A 331 2.66 2.16 -7.68
CA ALA A 331 3.63 2.89 -8.48
C ALA A 331 4.11 2.08 -9.70
N LEU A 332 4.38 0.79 -9.51
CA LEU A 332 4.77 -0.11 -10.58
C LEU A 332 3.65 -0.35 -11.61
N ALA A 333 2.40 -0.52 -11.16
CA ALA A 333 1.26 -0.68 -12.05
C ALA A 333 1.02 0.58 -12.90
N VAL A 334 1.03 1.76 -12.26
CA VAL A 334 0.89 3.05 -12.95
C VAL A 334 2.05 3.30 -13.91
N ALA A 335 3.29 3.03 -13.49
CA ALA A 335 4.46 3.18 -14.34
C ALA A 335 4.42 2.24 -15.55
N ALA A 336 3.97 0.99 -15.37
CA ALA A 336 3.82 0.04 -16.47
C ALA A 336 2.88 0.56 -17.58
N ASP A 337 1.76 1.16 -17.19
CA ASP A 337 0.81 1.78 -18.12
C ASP A 337 1.39 3.04 -18.79
N VAL A 338 1.87 4.01 -18.00
CA VAL A 338 2.35 5.30 -18.51
C VAL A 338 3.59 5.17 -19.38
N LEU A 339 4.49 4.24 -19.05
CA LEU A 339 5.76 4.04 -19.74
C LEU A 339 5.70 2.98 -20.85
N ASP A 340 4.52 2.41 -21.12
CA ASP A 340 4.26 1.31 -22.07
C ASP A 340 5.24 0.13 -21.85
N ASP A 341 5.38 -0.28 -20.59
CA ASP A 341 6.31 -1.33 -20.15
C ASP A 341 5.63 -2.32 -19.20
N PRO A 342 4.93 -3.34 -19.74
CA PRO A 342 4.18 -4.28 -18.92
C PRO A 342 5.05 -5.12 -17.97
N ALA A 343 6.37 -5.19 -18.19
CA ALA A 343 7.27 -5.90 -17.29
C ALA A 343 7.37 -5.22 -15.91
N LEU A 344 7.13 -3.91 -15.83
CA LEU A 344 7.09 -3.20 -14.55
C LEU A 344 5.93 -3.64 -13.66
N ALA A 345 4.83 -4.15 -14.23
CA ALA A 345 3.70 -4.65 -13.45
C ALA A 345 3.95 -6.05 -12.85
N ASP A 346 4.96 -6.79 -13.32
CA ASP A 346 5.18 -8.19 -12.89
C ASP A 346 5.45 -8.34 -11.39
N PRO A 347 6.31 -7.51 -10.76
CA PRO A 347 6.47 -7.52 -9.31
C PRO A 347 5.19 -7.16 -8.56
N ALA A 348 4.43 -6.18 -9.05
CA ALA A 348 3.18 -5.77 -8.42
C ALA A 348 2.13 -6.89 -8.44
N ILE A 349 2.05 -7.63 -9.55
CA ILE A 349 1.20 -8.82 -9.66
C ILE A 349 1.65 -9.91 -8.67
N ALA A 350 2.96 -10.18 -8.57
CA ALA A 350 3.48 -11.18 -7.63
C ALA A 350 3.22 -10.80 -6.16
N ASP A 351 3.36 -9.52 -5.82
CA ASP A 351 3.02 -8.96 -4.51
C ASP A 351 1.53 -9.16 -4.20
N ALA A 352 0.64 -8.79 -5.13
CA ALA A 352 -0.80 -8.90 -4.94
C ALA A 352 -1.30 -10.35 -4.83
N THR A 353 -0.81 -11.26 -5.70
CA THR A 353 -1.31 -12.64 -5.74
C THR A 353 -0.68 -13.53 -4.69
N GLY A 354 0.59 -13.28 -4.30
CA GLY A 354 1.34 -14.07 -3.34
C GLY A 354 1.37 -13.46 -1.94
N PHE A 355 1.90 -12.24 -1.82
CA PHE A 355 2.10 -11.60 -0.52
C PHE A 355 0.81 -11.05 0.08
N THR A 356 0.05 -10.24 -0.66
CA THR A 356 -1.20 -9.63 -0.18
C THR A 356 -2.24 -10.68 0.20
N THR A 357 -2.40 -11.78 -0.56
CA THR A 357 -3.27 -12.90 -0.17
C THR A 357 -2.77 -13.63 1.09
N THR A 358 -1.45 -13.75 1.27
CA THR A 358 -0.85 -14.29 2.50
C THR A 358 -1.10 -13.36 3.69
N LEU A 359 -0.93 -12.05 3.50
CA LEU A 359 -1.15 -11.01 4.51
C LEU A 359 -2.62 -10.97 4.97
N LEU A 360 -3.57 -10.92 4.03
CA LEU A 360 -5.02 -10.97 4.29
C LEU A 360 -5.44 -12.21 5.09
N THR A 361 -4.91 -13.38 4.72
CA THR A 361 -5.25 -14.64 5.41
C THR A 361 -4.51 -14.83 6.74
N ALA A 362 -3.50 -14.01 7.04
CA ALA A 362 -2.76 -14.03 8.31
C ALA A 362 -3.35 -13.03 9.34
N GLY A 363 -2.85 -11.80 9.36
CA GLY A 363 -3.29 -10.73 10.28
C GLY A 363 -4.23 -9.71 9.63
N GLY A 364 -4.25 -9.62 8.30
CA GLY A 364 -4.75 -8.44 7.61
C GLY A 364 -3.62 -7.43 7.43
N PRO A 365 -3.89 -6.12 7.38
CA PRO A 365 -2.86 -5.09 7.15
C PRO A 365 -2.00 -4.85 8.40
N ASP A 366 -1.26 -5.88 8.84
CA ASP A 366 -0.25 -5.77 9.89
C ASP A 366 0.79 -4.70 9.51
N ASN A 367 1.26 -3.93 10.48
CA ASN A 367 2.15 -2.81 10.24
C ASN A 367 3.58 -3.26 9.88
N GLY A 368 4.02 -4.43 10.36
CA GLY A 368 5.38 -4.91 10.08
C GLY A 368 5.65 -6.39 10.29
N TRP A 369 6.35 -7.00 9.34
CA TRP A 369 6.93 -8.35 9.40
C TRP A 369 8.46 -8.25 9.32
N PHE A 370 9.16 -8.54 10.42
CA PHE A 370 10.55 -8.16 10.64
C PHE A 370 11.52 -9.31 11.00
N PRO A 371 11.59 -10.46 10.32
CA PRO A 371 10.70 -11.05 9.31
C PRO A 371 9.52 -11.81 9.93
N SER A 372 9.55 -11.99 11.25
CA SER A 372 8.46 -12.49 12.07
C SER A 372 7.35 -11.43 12.14
N PRO A 373 6.06 -11.82 12.24
CA PRO A 373 4.94 -10.87 12.32
C PRO A 373 4.84 -10.27 13.73
N THR A 374 5.85 -9.47 14.09
CA THR A 374 6.05 -8.87 15.42
C THR A 374 5.25 -7.60 15.61
N ASP A 375 5.08 -6.81 14.55
CA ASP A 375 4.28 -5.59 14.58
C ASP A 375 2.91 -5.83 13.93
N ARG A 376 1.96 -6.22 14.79
CA ARG A 376 0.55 -6.47 14.43
C ARG A 376 -0.35 -5.28 14.70
N VAL A 377 0.22 -4.10 14.97
CA VAL A 377 -0.56 -2.86 14.89
C VAL A 377 -1.10 -2.76 13.46
N GLN A 378 -2.29 -2.20 13.28
CA GLN A 378 -2.86 -1.96 11.95
C GLN A 378 -3.23 -0.49 11.85
N ILE A 379 -2.62 0.24 10.92
CA ILE A 379 -2.85 1.68 10.76
C ILE A 379 -3.58 1.95 9.44
N ALA A 380 -4.33 3.07 9.40
CA ALA A 380 -5.10 3.46 8.21
C ALA A 380 -4.22 3.58 6.95
N TYR A 381 -3.00 4.10 7.06
CA TYR A 381 -2.04 4.18 5.95
C TYR A 381 -1.67 2.80 5.39
N GLY A 382 -1.38 1.85 6.27
CA GLY A 382 -1.05 0.48 5.88
C GLY A 382 -2.21 -0.24 5.21
N ALA A 383 -3.45 0.00 5.65
CA ALA A 383 -4.64 -0.53 5.01
C ALA A 383 -4.87 0.12 3.62
N ASP A 384 -4.80 1.44 3.53
CA ASP A 384 -4.99 2.20 2.29
C ASP A 384 -3.94 1.85 1.23
N SER A 385 -2.65 1.77 1.59
CA SER A 385 -1.57 1.50 0.62
C SER A 385 -1.79 0.18 -0.15
N ARG A 386 -2.42 -0.81 0.49
CA ARG A 386 -2.84 -2.08 -0.11
C ARG A 386 -4.09 -1.92 -0.99
N VAL A 387 -5.08 -1.13 -0.56
CA VAL A 387 -6.24 -0.79 -1.41
C VAL A 387 -5.79 -0.10 -2.70
N GLN A 388 -5.00 0.97 -2.60
CA GLN A 388 -4.51 1.74 -3.75
C GLN A 388 -3.73 0.85 -4.74
N SER A 389 -2.92 -0.06 -4.22
CA SER A 389 -2.16 -1.02 -5.03
C SER A 389 -3.03 -2.01 -5.79
N LEU A 390 -4.07 -2.54 -5.15
CA LEU A 390 -5.00 -3.48 -5.77
C LEU A 390 -5.91 -2.78 -6.78
N VAL A 391 -6.36 -1.55 -6.50
CA VAL A 391 -7.12 -0.73 -7.44
C VAL A 391 -6.28 -0.39 -8.68
N ALA A 392 -5.04 0.10 -8.50
CA ALA A 392 -4.15 0.39 -9.61
C ALA A 392 -3.89 -0.85 -10.49
N LEU A 393 -3.71 -2.03 -9.89
CA LEU A 393 -3.58 -3.28 -10.65
C LEU A 393 -4.87 -3.67 -11.38
N ALA A 394 -6.04 -3.46 -10.77
CA ALA A 394 -7.32 -3.70 -11.42
C ALA A 394 -7.46 -2.82 -12.67
N ASP A 395 -7.10 -1.54 -12.58
CA ASP A 395 -7.14 -0.59 -13.69
C ASP A 395 -6.14 -0.94 -14.80
N THR A 396 -4.88 -1.20 -14.44
CA THR A 396 -3.82 -1.50 -15.41
C THR A 396 -4.03 -2.85 -16.11
N THR A 397 -4.51 -3.87 -15.40
CA THR A 397 -4.61 -5.23 -15.95
C THR A 397 -6.00 -5.62 -16.44
N GLY A 398 -7.04 -4.91 -16.00
CA GLY A 398 -8.44 -5.27 -16.19
C GLY A 398 -8.86 -6.56 -15.47
N SER A 399 -8.01 -7.12 -14.59
CA SER A 399 -8.34 -8.36 -13.90
C SER A 399 -9.27 -8.12 -12.73
N SER A 400 -10.44 -8.77 -12.76
CA SER A 400 -11.36 -8.83 -11.62
C SER A 400 -10.67 -9.26 -10.32
N ALA A 401 -9.63 -10.09 -10.37
CA ALA A 401 -8.96 -10.63 -9.18
C ALA A 401 -8.49 -9.53 -8.22
N PHE A 402 -7.94 -8.45 -8.77
CA PHE A 402 -7.43 -7.33 -7.96
C PHE A 402 -8.57 -6.45 -7.45
N ALA A 403 -9.64 -6.27 -8.22
CA ALA A 403 -10.85 -5.58 -7.74
C ALA A 403 -11.53 -6.34 -6.58
N GLU A 404 -11.58 -7.68 -6.65
CA GLU A 404 -12.16 -8.51 -5.58
C GLU A 404 -11.32 -8.39 -4.30
N LEU A 405 -9.99 -8.52 -4.43
CA LEU A 405 -9.05 -8.35 -3.32
C LEU A 405 -9.10 -6.92 -2.75
N ALA A 406 -9.25 -5.89 -3.59
CA ALA A 406 -9.37 -4.51 -3.16
C ALA A 406 -10.60 -4.31 -2.26
N GLY A 407 -11.74 -4.92 -2.63
CA GLY A 407 -12.96 -4.87 -1.82
C GLY A 407 -12.77 -5.54 -0.47
N MET A 408 -12.13 -6.72 -0.44
CA MET A 408 -11.83 -7.41 0.82
C MET A 408 -10.82 -6.64 1.70
N GLN A 409 -9.83 -5.98 1.10
CA GLN A 409 -8.85 -5.16 1.81
C GLN A 409 -9.49 -3.88 2.37
N ALA A 410 -10.32 -3.20 1.58
CA ALA A 410 -11.02 -1.97 1.97
C ALA A 410 -12.09 -2.22 3.04
N ALA A 411 -12.64 -3.44 3.14
CA ALA A 411 -13.56 -3.85 4.19
C ALA A 411 -12.99 -3.64 5.61
N TRP A 412 -11.66 -3.57 5.77
CA TRP A 412 -11.02 -3.19 7.04
C TRP A 412 -11.55 -1.86 7.59
N PHE A 413 -11.80 -0.87 6.73
CA PHE A 413 -12.31 0.44 7.13
C PHE A 413 -13.76 0.39 7.65
N PHE A 414 -14.54 -0.62 7.24
CA PHE A 414 -15.96 -0.77 7.56
C PHE A 414 -16.26 -1.84 8.63
N GLY A 415 -15.22 -2.36 9.30
CA GLY A 415 -15.37 -3.28 10.43
C GLY A 415 -14.83 -4.69 10.20
N ALA A 416 -14.41 -5.06 8.98
CA ALA A 416 -13.78 -6.35 8.72
C ALA A 416 -12.31 -6.41 9.18
N ASN A 417 -12.10 -6.06 10.45
CA ASN A 417 -10.82 -6.06 11.14
C ASN A 417 -10.92 -6.85 12.45
N HIS A 418 -9.79 -7.07 13.12
CA HIS A 418 -9.73 -7.93 14.31
C HIS A 418 -10.44 -7.33 15.53
N ALA A 419 -10.79 -6.04 15.50
CA ALA A 419 -11.60 -5.38 16.53
C ALA A 419 -13.11 -5.36 16.20
N GLY A 420 -13.51 -5.69 14.98
CA GLY A 420 -14.89 -5.51 14.51
C GLY A 420 -15.33 -4.04 14.49
N ALA A 421 -14.37 -3.11 14.44
CA ALA A 421 -14.61 -1.68 14.63
C ALA A 421 -14.65 -0.95 13.29
N GLN A 422 -15.65 -0.09 13.08
CA GLN A 422 -15.64 0.82 11.94
C GLN A 422 -14.50 1.83 12.12
N MET A 423 -13.52 1.82 11.21
CA MET A 423 -12.34 2.68 11.28
C MET A 423 -12.52 3.97 10.49
N TYR A 424 -13.38 3.97 9.46
CA TYR A 424 -13.78 5.16 8.70
C TYR A 424 -15.28 5.40 8.82
N ASP A 425 -15.69 6.62 9.15
CA ASP A 425 -17.09 7.04 9.18
C ASP A 425 -17.44 7.91 7.95
N PRO A 426 -18.18 7.38 6.96
CA PRO A 426 -18.62 8.16 5.79
C PRO A 426 -19.52 9.35 6.15
N ALA A 427 -20.14 9.37 7.33
CA ALA A 427 -21.01 10.46 7.73
C ALA A 427 -20.25 11.70 8.21
N THR A 428 -18.96 11.57 8.58
CA THR A 428 -18.16 12.64 9.17
C THR A 428 -16.78 12.81 8.53
N GLY A 429 -16.29 11.81 7.80
CA GLY A 429 -14.92 11.79 7.28
C GLY A 429 -13.86 11.42 8.32
N VAL A 430 -14.26 11.12 9.55
CA VAL A 430 -13.35 10.71 10.62
C VAL A 430 -12.75 9.35 10.30
N THR A 431 -11.43 9.24 10.42
CA THR A 431 -10.70 7.98 10.31
C THR A 431 -9.88 7.74 11.56
N PHE A 432 -10.13 6.65 12.27
CA PHE A 432 -9.32 6.28 13.42
C PHE A 432 -7.92 5.83 13.01
N ASP A 433 -6.94 6.20 13.83
CA ASP A 433 -5.52 6.07 13.54
C ASP A 433 -5.08 4.63 13.30
N GLY A 434 -5.57 3.71 14.12
CA GLY A 434 -5.27 2.30 13.97
C GLY A 434 -5.80 1.40 15.08
N LEU A 435 -5.37 0.15 15.04
CA LEU A 435 -5.73 -0.92 15.94
C LEU A 435 -4.47 -1.52 16.57
N GLN A 436 -4.49 -1.68 17.88
CA GLN A 436 -3.47 -2.42 18.62
C GLN A 436 -3.64 -3.92 18.42
N PRO A 437 -2.58 -4.74 18.59
CA PRO A 437 -2.66 -6.19 18.41
C PRO A 437 -3.76 -6.91 19.23
N ASP A 438 -4.17 -6.31 20.35
CA ASP A 438 -5.22 -6.84 21.24
C ASP A 438 -6.65 -6.42 20.85
N GLY A 439 -6.81 -5.65 19.76
CA GLY A 439 -8.08 -5.11 19.29
C GLY A 439 -8.45 -3.75 19.88
N THR A 440 -7.58 -3.14 20.71
CA THR A 440 -7.82 -1.77 21.19
C THR A 440 -7.73 -0.77 20.04
N VAL A 441 -8.77 0.05 19.86
CA VAL A 441 -8.82 1.09 18.82
C VAL A 441 -8.10 2.34 19.30
N ASN A 442 -7.08 2.81 18.56
CA ASN A 442 -6.58 4.18 18.70
C ASN A 442 -7.57 5.12 18.02
N ARG A 443 -8.34 5.87 18.82
CA ARG A 443 -9.41 6.73 18.35
C ARG A 443 -8.96 8.11 17.90
N ASN A 444 -7.67 8.44 18.02
CA ASN A 444 -7.14 9.67 17.43
C ASN A 444 -7.40 9.66 15.92
N SER A 445 -7.50 10.86 15.33
CA SER A 445 -7.85 11.02 13.92
C SER A 445 -7.08 12.21 13.34
N GLY A 446 -5.76 12.11 13.40
CA GLY A 446 -4.86 13.10 12.84
C GLY A 446 -4.90 13.14 11.32
N ALA A 447 -4.04 13.98 10.75
CA ALA A 447 -3.98 14.18 9.32
C ALA A 447 -3.75 12.85 8.57
N GLU A 448 -2.68 12.11 8.90
CA GLU A 448 -2.30 10.90 8.17
C GLU A 448 -3.46 9.90 8.03
N SER A 449 -4.08 9.50 9.14
CA SER A 449 -5.19 8.55 9.11
C SER A 449 -6.42 9.10 8.39
N THR A 450 -6.75 10.37 8.59
CA THR A 450 -7.85 11.03 7.88
C THR A 450 -7.66 10.95 6.37
N MET A 451 -6.49 11.34 5.87
CA MET A 451 -6.21 11.34 4.44
C MET A 451 -6.20 9.94 3.85
N HIS A 452 -5.65 8.94 4.54
CA HIS A 452 -5.66 7.57 4.03
C HIS A 452 -7.04 6.92 4.03
N GLY A 453 -7.91 7.27 5.00
CA GLY A 453 -9.33 6.92 4.90
C GLY A 453 -10.02 7.57 3.69
N LEU A 454 -9.74 8.85 3.44
CA LEU A 454 -10.31 9.59 2.30
C LEU A 454 -9.76 9.15 0.95
N LEU A 455 -8.48 8.80 0.85
CA LEU A 455 -7.89 8.23 -0.37
C LEU A 455 -8.54 6.89 -0.72
N THR A 456 -8.83 6.06 0.29
CA THR A 456 -9.63 4.85 0.09
C THR A 456 -11.08 5.19 -0.30
N ALA A 457 -11.75 6.12 0.39
CA ALA A 457 -13.12 6.52 0.05
C ALA A 457 -13.26 7.04 -1.39
N LEU A 458 -12.33 7.88 -1.84
CA LEU A 458 -12.25 8.37 -3.21
C LEU A 458 -11.97 7.25 -4.23
N ALA A 459 -11.14 6.28 -3.87
CA ALA A 459 -10.92 5.10 -4.73
C ALA A 459 -12.18 4.25 -4.84
N LEU A 460 -12.94 4.09 -3.76
CA LEU A 460 -14.21 3.36 -3.76
C LEU A 460 -15.31 4.10 -4.52
N ASP A 461 -15.42 5.42 -4.38
CA ASP A 461 -16.40 6.23 -5.12
C ASP A 461 -16.16 6.17 -6.63
N ALA A 462 -14.89 6.10 -7.05
CA ALA A 462 -14.52 5.87 -8.45
C ALA A 462 -14.78 4.43 -8.94
N HIS A 463 -14.93 3.47 -8.02
CA HIS A 463 -15.09 2.04 -8.31
C HIS A 463 -16.29 1.43 -7.57
N PRO A 464 -17.54 1.68 -8.02
CA PRO A 464 -18.76 1.26 -7.32
C PRO A 464 -18.85 -0.24 -7.01
N ASP A 465 -18.32 -1.10 -7.86
CA ASP A 465 -18.30 -2.55 -7.62
C ASP A 465 -17.37 -2.94 -6.45
N ILE A 466 -16.25 -2.23 -6.28
CA ILE A 466 -15.33 -2.41 -5.15
C ILE A 466 -15.98 -1.83 -3.88
N ALA A 467 -16.62 -0.65 -3.98
CA ALA A 467 -17.34 -0.01 -2.87
C ALA A 467 -18.46 -0.90 -2.31
N ALA A 468 -19.27 -1.49 -3.20
CA ALA A 468 -20.35 -2.38 -2.81
C ALA A 468 -19.85 -3.60 -2.04
N ARG A 469 -18.71 -4.18 -2.47
CA ARG A 469 -18.07 -5.30 -1.76
C ARG A 469 -17.51 -4.87 -0.41
N ALA A 470 -16.75 -3.77 -0.37
CA ALA A 470 -16.08 -3.31 0.84
C ALA A 470 -17.09 -2.96 1.95
N THR A 471 -18.15 -2.22 1.62
CA THR A 471 -19.15 -1.74 2.59
C THR A 471 -20.11 -2.83 3.04
N ALA A 472 -20.29 -3.90 2.25
CA ALA A 472 -21.12 -5.04 2.63
C ALA A 472 -20.42 -6.01 3.60
N LEU A 473 -19.09 -5.93 3.73
CA LEU A 473 -18.29 -6.83 4.57
C LEU A 473 -17.84 -6.09 5.82
N THR A 474 -18.39 -6.44 6.98
CA THR A 474 -18.22 -5.67 8.23
C THR A 474 -17.60 -6.48 9.37
N SER A 475 -17.19 -7.73 9.12
CA SER A 475 -16.61 -8.60 10.15
C SER A 475 -15.74 -9.70 9.55
N VAL A 476 -14.77 -10.17 10.34
CA VAL A 476 -13.99 -11.39 10.06
C VAL A 476 -14.72 -12.58 10.69
N ALA A 477 -15.28 -13.46 9.87
CA ALA A 477 -16.05 -14.62 10.33
C ALA A 477 -15.17 -15.85 10.60
N ASP A 478 -14.13 -16.05 9.79
CA ASP A 478 -13.17 -17.14 9.94
C ASP A 478 -11.84 -16.77 9.30
N ARG A 479 -10.74 -17.29 9.85
CA ARG A 479 -9.40 -17.07 9.30
C ARG A 479 -8.46 -18.21 9.63
N VAL A 480 -7.78 -18.72 8.60
CA VAL A 480 -6.74 -19.73 8.70
C VAL A 480 -5.59 -19.34 7.79
N GLY A 481 -4.45 -18.94 8.34
CA GLY A 481 -3.31 -18.54 7.52
C GLY A 481 -1.98 -18.71 8.23
N LEU A 482 -1.03 -17.84 7.89
CA LEU A 482 0.29 -17.82 8.51
C LEU A 482 0.14 -17.57 10.02
N SER A 483 0.83 -18.38 10.81
CA SER A 483 0.98 -18.21 12.26
C SER A 483 2.46 -18.24 12.63
N PHE A 484 2.79 -17.68 13.78
CA PHE A 484 4.14 -17.71 14.32
C PHE A 484 4.16 -18.50 15.63
N VAL A 485 5.19 -19.33 15.83
CA VAL A 485 5.44 -20.07 17.07
C VAL A 485 6.78 -19.61 17.62
N GLU A 486 6.75 -19.01 18.81
CA GLU A 486 7.92 -18.49 19.50
C GLU A 486 8.94 -19.60 19.79
N ALA A 487 10.23 -19.29 19.72
CA ALA A 487 11.27 -20.28 19.92
C ALA A 487 11.31 -20.79 21.38
N GLU A 488 11.09 -19.90 22.34
CA GLU A 488 11.02 -20.18 23.78
C GLU A 488 9.79 -21.01 24.19
N ASP A 489 8.74 -21.04 23.36
CA ASP A 489 7.53 -21.86 23.58
C ASP A 489 7.74 -23.35 23.21
N ALA A 490 9.00 -23.79 23.07
CA ALA A 490 9.34 -25.19 22.84
C ALA A 490 8.79 -26.07 23.98
N THR A 491 7.86 -26.96 23.64
CA THR A 491 7.29 -27.96 24.58
C THR A 491 8.33 -28.88 25.22
N ALA A 492 9.48 -29.07 24.58
CA ALA A 492 10.65 -29.73 25.14
C ALA A 492 11.92 -29.21 24.48
N THR A 493 12.92 -28.83 25.27
CA THR A 493 14.24 -28.47 24.78
C THR A 493 15.32 -28.73 25.84
N ASP A 494 16.54 -29.01 25.40
CA ASP A 494 17.76 -28.99 26.20
C ASP A 494 18.69 -27.83 25.81
N GLY A 495 18.16 -26.86 25.06
CA GLY A 495 18.81 -25.61 24.67
C GLY A 495 18.81 -24.53 25.74
N THR A 496 19.30 -23.35 25.36
CA THR A 496 19.35 -22.17 26.23
C THR A 496 18.50 -21.05 25.65
N VAL A 497 17.61 -20.48 26.47
CA VAL A 497 16.81 -19.30 26.12
C VAL A 497 17.53 -18.03 26.58
N SER A 498 17.46 -16.97 25.79
CA SER A 498 18.02 -15.65 26.10
C SER A 498 17.19 -14.53 25.51
N THR A 499 17.09 -13.39 26.20
CA THR A 499 16.34 -12.21 25.73
C THR A 499 17.27 -11.21 25.03
N PRO A 500 17.26 -11.11 23.70
CA PRO A 500 17.97 -10.06 22.97
C PRO A 500 17.26 -8.70 23.09
N ALA A 501 17.89 -7.63 22.60
CA ALA A 501 17.15 -6.41 22.30
C ALA A 501 16.18 -6.70 21.15
N SER A 502 14.93 -6.22 21.26
CA SER A 502 13.90 -6.50 20.26
C SER A 502 14.30 -6.00 18.89
N TRP A 503 14.73 -4.75 18.78
CA TRP A 503 15.22 -4.16 17.53
C TRP A 503 16.71 -4.44 17.32
N THR A 504 17.07 -4.99 16.16
CA THR A 504 18.47 -5.27 15.78
C THR A 504 19.15 -4.08 15.08
N GLY A 505 18.36 -3.15 14.54
CA GLY A 505 18.80 -2.14 13.59
C GLY A 505 18.26 -2.37 12.17
N GLU A 506 17.89 -3.60 11.84
CA GLU A 506 17.42 -3.99 10.49
C GLU A 506 16.25 -4.98 10.51
N SER A 507 16.08 -5.71 11.62
CA SER A 507 15.06 -6.72 11.85
C SER A 507 14.63 -6.69 13.33
N SER A 508 13.64 -7.49 13.71
CA SER A 508 13.17 -7.61 15.09
C SER A 508 13.04 -9.05 15.55
N TRP A 509 13.52 -9.31 16.77
CA TRP A 509 13.15 -10.51 17.52
C TRP A 509 11.69 -10.40 17.97
N SER A 510 10.91 -11.46 17.82
CA SER A 510 9.53 -11.53 18.29
C SER A 510 9.43 -11.66 19.81
N GLY A 511 10.42 -12.33 20.41
CA GLY A 511 10.50 -12.61 21.83
C GLY A 511 11.91 -13.01 22.25
N ASP A 512 12.01 -14.10 22.99
CA ASP A 512 13.29 -14.66 23.41
C ASP A 512 13.90 -15.54 22.31
N ALA A 513 15.23 -15.54 22.23
CA ALA A 513 15.96 -16.43 21.34
C ALA A 513 16.19 -17.80 21.99
N LEU A 514 16.05 -18.89 21.22
CA LEU A 514 16.50 -20.23 21.60
C LEU A 514 17.81 -20.59 20.90
N THR A 515 18.85 -20.89 21.67
CA THR A 515 20.14 -21.39 21.16
C THR A 515 20.30 -22.89 21.39
N LEU A 516 20.56 -23.64 20.32
CA LEU A 516 20.87 -25.07 20.32
C LEU A 516 22.31 -25.31 19.83
N ARG A 517 23.17 -25.80 20.72
CA ARG A 517 24.52 -26.28 20.43
C ARG A 517 24.47 -27.66 19.74
N PRO A 518 25.53 -28.09 19.05
CA PRO A 518 25.57 -29.41 18.43
C PRO A 518 25.21 -30.54 19.41
N GLY A 519 24.22 -31.36 19.03
CA GLY A 519 23.67 -32.44 19.84
C GLY A 519 22.39 -32.08 20.61
N GLN A 520 22.12 -30.79 20.84
CA GLN A 520 20.89 -30.31 21.49
C GLN A 520 19.70 -30.32 20.51
N SER A 521 18.50 -30.30 21.08
CA SER A 521 17.23 -30.47 20.40
C SER A 521 16.12 -29.62 21.00
N ALA A 522 15.10 -29.38 20.19
CA ALA A 522 13.88 -28.72 20.61
C ALA A 522 12.67 -29.29 19.86
N THR A 523 11.50 -29.21 20.49
CA THR A 523 10.22 -29.67 19.96
C THR A 523 9.14 -28.63 20.21
N TRP A 524 8.42 -28.24 19.17
CA TRP A 524 7.28 -27.32 19.23
C TRP A 524 5.99 -28.03 18.84
N ASP A 525 4.87 -27.70 19.50
CA ASP A 525 3.52 -28.00 18.99
C ASP A 525 3.10 -26.86 18.06
N ILE A 526 2.93 -27.17 16.78
CA ILE A 526 2.45 -26.25 15.74
C ILE A 526 0.94 -26.41 15.51
N GLY A 527 0.24 -27.12 16.40
CA GLY A 527 -1.20 -27.32 16.37
C GLY A 527 -1.68 -28.32 15.32
N PRO A 528 -2.99 -28.61 15.28
CA PRO A 528 -3.62 -29.33 14.18
C PRO A 528 -3.72 -28.48 12.92
N SER A 529 -3.91 -29.11 11.76
CA SER A 529 -4.21 -28.42 10.51
C SER A 529 -4.89 -29.37 9.54
N ASP A 530 -5.86 -28.87 8.79
CA ASP A 530 -6.53 -29.61 7.71
C ASP A 530 -5.75 -29.57 6.40
N SER A 531 -4.67 -28.79 6.37
CA SER A 531 -3.74 -28.66 5.25
C SER A 531 -2.31 -29.03 5.67
N ARG A 532 -1.49 -29.47 4.71
CA ARG A 532 -0.04 -29.50 4.91
C ARG A 532 0.46 -28.10 5.23
N ARG A 533 1.58 -28.00 5.92
CA ARG A 533 2.16 -26.72 6.34
C ARG A 533 3.61 -26.60 5.93
N TRP A 534 3.95 -25.45 5.37
CA TRP A 534 5.33 -24.97 5.37
C TRP A 534 5.73 -24.56 6.78
N VAL A 535 6.99 -24.83 7.10
CA VAL A 535 7.64 -24.37 8.33
C VAL A 535 8.93 -23.71 7.90
N GLU A 536 9.13 -22.48 8.33
CA GLU A 536 10.29 -21.65 8.03
C GLU A 536 10.88 -21.18 9.37
N PRO A 537 11.91 -21.86 9.90
CA PRO A 537 12.61 -21.40 11.09
C PRO A 537 13.25 -20.04 10.78
N VAL A 538 13.04 -19.09 11.68
CA VAL A 538 13.67 -17.77 11.65
C VAL A 538 14.98 -17.88 12.41
N VAL A 539 16.09 -17.85 11.67
CA VAL A 539 17.43 -18.14 12.19
C VAL A 539 18.24 -16.87 12.22
N PHE A 540 18.86 -16.59 13.36
CA PHE A 540 19.90 -15.57 13.44
C PHE A 540 21.25 -16.16 13.07
N SER A 541 22.03 -15.48 12.24
CA SER A 541 23.37 -15.92 11.87
C SER A 541 24.32 -14.75 11.65
N GLN A 542 25.49 -14.81 12.30
CA GLN A 542 26.58 -13.86 12.09
C GLN A 542 27.30 -14.11 10.75
N PRO A 543 27.89 -13.08 10.11
CA PRO A 543 28.54 -13.22 8.82
C PRO A 543 29.59 -14.35 8.78
N GLY A 544 29.40 -15.30 7.86
CA GLY A 544 30.28 -16.45 7.66
C GLY A 544 30.10 -17.60 8.66
N GLU A 545 29.39 -17.40 9.77
CA GLU A 545 29.03 -18.49 10.67
C GLU A 545 28.04 -19.43 9.99
N THR A 546 28.13 -20.73 10.30
CA THR A 546 27.30 -21.74 9.66
C THR A 546 26.74 -22.69 10.69
N SER A 547 25.41 -22.83 10.68
CA SER A 547 24.69 -23.86 11.41
C SER A 547 24.19 -24.95 10.47
N LEU A 548 24.16 -26.19 10.97
CA LEU A 548 23.53 -27.33 10.31
C LEU A 548 22.61 -28.00 11.31
N SER A 549 21.34 -28.15 10.95
CA SER A 549 20.33 -28.78 11.79
C SER A 549 19.52 -29.81 11.02
N ARG A 550 19.01 -30.82 11.73
CA ARG A 550 18.13 -31.85 11.19
C ARG A 550 16.74 -31.69 11.78
N TRP A 551 15.78 -31.45 10.91
CA TRP A 551 14.37 -31.33 11.22
C TRP A 551 13.70 -32.67 10.90
N ARG A 552 13.28 -33.39 11.95
CA ARG A 552 12.76 -34.76 11.81
C ARG A 552 11.61 -34.76 10.80
N GLY A 553 11.71 -35.54 9.72
CA GLY A 553 10.67 -35.60 8.68
C GLY A 553 10.57 -34.39 7.74
N ASN A 554 11.32 -33.31 7.98
CA ASN A 554 11.26 -32.06 7.20
C ASN A 554 12.56 -31.75 6.43
N GLY A 555 13.65 -32.45 6.75
CA GLY A 555 14.93 -32.38 6.04
C GLY A 555 16.07 -31.88 6.91
N ALA A 556 17.19 -31.51 6.27
CA ALA A 556 18.28 -30.80 6.93
C ALA A 556 18.29 -29.35 6.45
N LEU A 557 18.56 -28.43 7.37
CA LEU A 557 18.75 -27.01 7.10
C LEU A 557 20.21 -26.66 7.35
N LYS A 558 20.86 -26.07 6.35
CA LYS A 558 22.15 -25.42 6.50
C LYS A 558 21.92 -23.92 6.32
N ALA A 559 22.17 -23.14 7.36
CA ALA A 559 22.12 -21.69 7.30
C ALA A 559 23.55 -21.15 7.45
N THR A 560 23.91 -20.18 6.62
CA THR A 560 25.19 -19.48 6.70
C THR A 560 24.88 -18.00 6.76
N GLY A 561 25.41 -17.30 7.76
CA GLY A 561 25.17 -15.87 7.90
C GLY A 561 25.74 -15.11 6.70
N PRO A 562 24.94 -14.24 6.07
CA PRO A 562 25.35 -13.53 4.88
C PRO A 562 26.39 -12.45 5.21
N ALA A 563 27.03 -11.89 4.18
CA ALA A 563 27.81 -10.68 4.36
C ALA A 563 26.85 -9.48 4.53
N GLN A 564 27.16 -8.63 5.51
CA GLN A 564 26.32 -7.51 5.95
C GLN A 564 26.00 -6.52 4.81
N GLY A 565 27.02 -6.14 4.05
CA GLY A 565 26.86 -5.12 3.01
C GLY A 565 26.46 -3.76 3.60
N ILE A 566 25.37 -3.18 3.10
CA ILE A 566 24.81 -1.90 3.58
C ILE A 566 23.86 -2.03 4.77
N SER A 567 23.59 -3.26 5.24
CA SER A 567 22.71 -3.47 6.40
C SER A 567 23.25 -2.74 7.65
N PRO A 568 22.40 -2.07 8.45
CA PRO A 568 22.81 -1.25 9.59
C PRO A 568 23.59 -2.01 10.66
N THR A 569 23.36 -3.32 10.79
CA THR A 569 23.95 -4.15 11.84
C THR A 569 24.54 -5.44 11.26
N ALA A 570 25.50 -6.03 11.98
CA ALA A 570 26.09 -7.30 11.58
C ALA A 570 25.26 -8.48 12.09
N GLY A 571 25.00 -9.43 11.18
CA GLY A 571 24.20 -10.62 11.46
C GLY A 571 22.75 -10.39 11.07
N ALA A 572 22.14 -11.42 10.49
CA ALA A 572 20.82 -11.31 9.88
C ALA A 572 19.86 -12.30 10.53
N LEU A 573 18.62 -11.86 10.74
CA LEU A 573 17.52 -12.69 11.18
C LEU A 573 16.67 -13.07 9.97
N LEU A 574 16.78 -14.31 9.48
CA LEU A 574 16.20 -14.71 8.19
C LEU A 574 15.31 -15.96 8.29
N PRO A 575 14.15 -15.99 7.61
CA PRO A 575 13.35 -17.21 7.48
C PRO A 575 13.98 -18.20 6.51
N HIS A 576 13.95 -19.48 6.85
CA HIS A 576 14.47 -20.54 5.98
C HIS A 576 13.44 -21.64 5.71
N ALA A 577 12.86 -21.66 4.52
CA ALA A 577 11.89 -22.71 4.18
C ALA A 577 12.46 -24.13 4.25
N LEU A 578 11.87 -24.98 5.12
CA LEU A 578 12.21 -26.39 5.16
C LEU A 578 11.82 -27.10 3.86
N ARG A 579 12.58 -28.15 3.51
CA ARG A 579 12.44 -28.82 2.21
C ARG A 579 11.12 -29.57 2.06
N VAL A 580 10.70 -30.27 3.13
CA VAL A 580 9.50 -31.10 3.16
C VAL A 580 8.48 -30.47 4.11
N PRO A 581 7.22 -30.27 3.68
CA PRO A 581 6.18 -29.70 4.53
C PRO A 581 5.80 -30.66 5.66
N VAL A 582 5.24 -30.12 6.74
CA VAL A 582 4.62 -30.93 7.80
C VAL A 582 3.26 -31.44 7.30
N PRO A 583 2.98 -32.77 7.37
CA PRO A 583 1.68 -33.30 6.99
C PRO A 583 0.57 -32.88 7.98
N GLU A 584 -0.67 -32.93 7.52
CA GLU A 584 -1.90 -32.48 8.22
C GLU A 584 -1.98 -33.05 9.64
N ARG A 585 -1.75 -34.36 9.78
CA ARG A 585 -1.89 -35.09 11.05
C ARG A 585 -0.75 -34.88 12.04
N ARG A 586 0.38 -34.32 11.61
CA ARG A 586 1.55 -34.15 12.49
C ARG A 586 1.47 -32.78 13.15
N ARG A 587 1.39 -32.79 14.47
CA ARG A 587 1.27 -31.58 15.27
C ARG A 587 2.59 -30.99 15.74
N THR A 588 3.67 -31.77 15.72
CA THR A 588 4.95 -31.34 16.27
C THR A 588 6.02 -31.18 15.21
N VAL A 589 6.96 -30.26 15.47
CA VAL A 589 8.19 -30.08 14.72
C VAL A 589 9.37 -30.31 15.66
N ASP A 590 10.28 -31.20 15.28
CA ASP A 590 11.45 -31.56 16.08
C ASP A 590 12.73 -31.20 15.33
N VAL A 591 13.66 -30.53 16.02
CA VAL A 591 14.99 -30.19 15.49
C VAL A 591 16.09 -30.79 16.34
N THR A 592 17.21 -31.13 15.70
CA THR A 592 18.49 -31.40 16.38
C THR A 592 19.58 -30.59 15.69
N ALA A 593 20.32 -29.77 16.45
CA ALA A 593 21.50 -29.09 15.95
C ALA A 593 22.64 -30.10 15.74
N LEU A 594 23.33 -30.03 14.60
CA LEU A 594 24.37 -30.98 14.20
C LEU A 594 25.76 -30.36 14.12
N ARG A 595 25.86 -29.10 13.72
CA ARG A 595 27.11 -28.33 13.63
C ARG A 595 26.79 -26.85 13.79
N GLY A 596 27.67 -26.11 14.47
CA GLY A 596 27.44 -24.71 14.78
C GLY A 596 26.29 -24.55 15.77
N ASP A 597 26.21 -23.37 16.38
CA ASP A 597 25.07 -23.03 17.22
C ASP A 597 23.90 -22.64 16.29
N LEU A 598 22.72 -23.20 16.54
CA LEU A 598 21.48 -22.82 15.87
C LEU A 598 20.75 -21.85 16.81
N VAL A 599 20.64 -20.59 16.40
CA VAL A 599 19.93 -19.55 17.16
C VAL A 599 18.62 -19.26 16.45
N LEU A 600 17.50 -19.43 17.14
CA LEU A 600 16.14 -19.31 16.61
C LEU A 600 15.37 -18.20 17.31
N ASP A 601 14.65 -17.40 16.53
CA ASP A 601 13.60 -16.48 17.00
C ASP A 601 12.27 -17.21 17.11
N GLY A 602 11.95 -18.04 16.11
CA GLY A 602 10.78 -18.88 16.14
C GLY A 602 10.56 -19.61 14.82
N LEU A 603 9.33 -20.07 14.61
CA LEU A 603 8.90 -20.80 13.43
C LEU A 603 7.72 -20.07 12.78
N ILE A 604 7.92 -19.61 11.53
CA ILE A 604 6.79 -19.25 10.67
C ILE A 604 6.14 -20.55 10.20
N VAL A 605 4.84 -20.71 10.46
CA VAL A 605 4.04 -21.87 10.07
C VAL A 605 2.94 -21.40 9.13
N ARG A 606 2.95 -21.90 7.90
CA ARG A 606 1.99 -21.46 6.86
C ARG A 606 1.29 -22.66 6.23
N PRO A 607 -0.05 -22.73 6.25
CA PRO A 607 -0.77 -23.80 5.57
C PRO A 607 -0.61 -23.67 4.05
N TRP A 608 -0.58 -24.81 3.36
CA TRP A 608 -0.61 -24.86 1.90
C TRP A 608 -1.86 -24.22 1.31
N VAL A 609 -2.99 -24.31 2.01
CA VAL A 609 -4.22 -23.59 1.68
C VAL A 609 -4.59 -22.71 2.86
N SER A 610 -4.50 -21.40 2.66
CA SER A 610 -4.99 -20.39 3.60
C SER A 610 -6.41 -19.95 3.25
N ARG A 611 -7.13 -19.41 4.24
CA ARG A 611 -8.54 -19.00 4.15
C ARG A 611 -8.77 -17.70 4.92
N LEU A 612 -9.58 -16.82 4.34
CA LEU A 612 -10.21 -15.70 5.02
C LEU A 612 -11.69 -15.67 4.64
N VAL A 613 -12.57 -15.62 5.63
CA VAL A 613 -14.02 -15.42 5.42
C VAL A 613 -14.41 -14.09 6.04
N LEU A 614 -14.91 -13.19 5.21
CA LEU A 614 -15.51 -11.93 5.60
C LEU A 614 -17.03 -12.02 5.46
N ALA A 615 -17.76 -11.38 6.37
CA ALA A 615 -19.21 -11.38 6.37
C ALA A 615 -19.79 -10.02 6.79
N GLY A 616 -21.00 -9.72 6.31
CA GLY A 616 -21.80 -8.59 6.77
C GLY A 616 -23.23 -8.69 6.21
N GLY A 617 -24.24 -8.60 7.09
CA GLY A 617 -25.63 -8.84 6.70
C GLY A 617 -25.82 -10.21 6.01
N ASP A 618 -26.36 -10.19 4.79
CA ASP A 618 -26.51 -11.37 3.93
C ASP A 618 -25.31 -11.62 3.00
N SER A 619 -24.33 -10.71 3.00
CA SER A 619 -23.14 -10.74 2.14
C SER A 619 -22.00 -11.52 2.76
N ARG A 620 -21.26 -12.21 1.90
CA ARG A 620 -20.12 -13.03 2.31
C ARG A 620 -19.05 -13.06 1.21
N SER A 621 -17.79 -12.97 1.61
CA SER A 621 -16.66 -13.21 0.73
C SER A 621 -15.66 -14.16 1.38
N GLU A 622 -15.24 -15.18 0.65
CA GLU A 622 -14.25 -16.17 1.10
C GLU A 622 -13.08 -16.22 0.12
N LEU A 623 -11.91 -15.79 0.59
CA LEU A 623 -10.63 -15.96 -0.08
C LEU A 623 -10.01 -17.29 0.35
N VAL A 624 -9.61 -18.11 -0.63
CA VAL A 624 -8.76 -19.28 -0.42
C VAL A 624 -7.51 -19.19 -1.29
N HIS A 625 -6.32 -19.21 -0.69
CA HIS A 625 -5.03 -19.03 -1.38
C HIS A 625 -4.14 -20.26 -1.23
N SER A 626 -3.44 -20.65 -2.31
CA SER A 626 -2.57 -21.83 -2.35
C SER A 626 -1.08 -21.45 -2.41
N SER A 627 -0.34 -21.72 -1.33
CA SER A 627 1.13 -21.63 -1.31
C SER A 627 1.83 -22.94 -1.71
N ALA A 628 1.07 -23.91 -2.22
CA ALA A 628 1.57 -25.23 -2.58
C ALA A 628 2.29 -25.22 -3.95
N PRO A 629 3.27 -26.11 -4.17
CA PRO A 629 4.00 -26.18 -5.44
C PRO A 629 3.21 -26.89 -6.55
N SER A 630 2.01 -27.39 -6.22
CA SER A 630 1.12 -28.12 -7.11
C SER A 630 -0.32 -27.72 -6.81
N ALA A 631 -1.21 -27.96 -7.77
CA ALA A 631 -2.63 -27.68 -7.59
C ALA A 631 -3.20 -28.37 -6.34
N GLN A 632 -4.05 -27.66 -5.59
CA GLN A 632 -4.71 -28.14 -4.38
C GLN A 632 -6.21 -28.20 -4.58
N ARG A 633 -6.85 -29.23 -4.02
CA ARG A 633 -8.31 -29.28 -3.92
C ARG A 633 -8.71 -28.68 -2.59
N THR A 634 -9.64 -27.74 -2.61
CA THR A 634 -10.24 -27.19 -1.39
C THR A 634 -11.73 -26.98 -1.63
N THR A 635 -12.45 -26.75 -0.54
CA THR A 635 -13.89 -26.54 -0.54
C THR A 635 -14.17 -25.10 -0.16
N VAL A 636 -15.10 -24.46 -0.86
CA VAL A 636 -15.67 -23.16 -0.49
C VAL A 636 -17.14 -23.34 -0.16
N SER A 637 -17.66 -22.54 0.77
CA SER A 637 -19.04 -22.68 1.28
C SER A 637 -19.81 -21.35 1.24
N GLY A 638 -21.09 -21.36 1.60
CA GLY A 638 -21.94 -20.18 1.70
C GLY A 638 -22.83 -19.88 0.47
N GLY A 639 -22.69 -20.67 -0.60
CA GLY A 639 -23.37 -20.45 -1.88
C GLY A 639 -22.87 -19.23 -2.67
N GLY A 640 -23.47 -18.98 -3.83
CA GLY A 640 -23.16 -17.84 -4.69
C GLY A 640 -22.26 -18.20 -5.86
N THR A 641 -21.21 -17.41 -6.11
CA THR A 641 -20.27 -17.60 -7.21
C THR A 641 -18.84 -17.67 -6.72
N VAL A 642 -18.08 -18.67 -7.16
CA VAL A 642 -16.64 -18.74 -6.92
C VAL A 642 -15.86 -18.53 -8.22
N ARG A 643 -14.87 -17.63 -8.15
CA ARG A 643 -13.92 -17.35 -9.23
C ARG A 643 -12.55 -17.87 -8.84
N VAL A 644 -11.91 -18.60 -9.76
CA VAL A 644 -10.58 -19.20 -9.53
C VAL A 644 -9.57 -18.49 -10.41
N TYR A 645 -8.47 -18.04 -9.81
CA TYR A 645 -7.41 -17.27 -10.43
C TYR A 645 -6.08 -18.03 -10.39
N ASP A 646 -5.23 -17.83 -11.39
CA ASP A 646 -3.84 -18.29 -11.34
C ASP A 646 -2.92 -17.33 -10.56
N ALA A 647 -1.62 -17.67 -10.47
CA ALA A 647 -0.61 -16.86 -9.79
C ALA A 647 -0.33 -15.50 -10.48
N ARG A 648 -0.91 -15.26 -11.66
CA ARG A 648 -0.84 -13.99 -12.41
C ARG A 648 -2.11 -13.17 -12.24
N GLY A 649 -3.07 -13.64 -11.44
CA GLY A 649 -4.38 -13.02 -11.28
C GLY A 649 -5.28 -13.23 -12.49
N ALA A 650 -4.96 -14.13 -13.42
CA ALA A 650 -5.82 -14.40 -14.58
C ALA A 650 -6.98 -15.31 -14.17
N LEU A 651 -8.21 -14.93 -14.57
CA LEU A 651 -9.41 -15.71 -14.29
C LEU A 651 -9.37 -17.03 -15.08
N LEU A 652 -9.42 -18.15 -14.38
CA LEU A 652 -9.45 -19.49 -14.97
C LEU A 652 -10.86 -20.05 -15.08
N ARG A 653 -11.68 -19.87 -14.03
CA ARG A 653 -13.01 -20.49 -13.90
C ARG A 653 -13.94 -19.63 -13.08
N THR A 654 -15.23 -19.65 -13.43
CA THR A 654 -16.33 -19.12 -12.62
C THR A 654 -17.34 -20.25 -12.41
N ILE A 655 -17.78 -20.48 -11.17
CA ILE A 655 -18.67 -21.58 -10.80
C ILE A 655 -19.77 -21.03 -9.90
N ALA A 656 -21.03 -21.20 -10.30
CA ALA A 656 -22.17 -20.97 -9.41
C ALA A 656 -22.39 -22.21 -8.52
N PHE A 657 -22.75 -22.00 -7.26
CA PHE A 657 -22.98 -23.07 -6.29
C PHE A 657 -24.00 -22.66 -5.24
N ASP A 658 -24.77 -23.60 -4.69
CA ASP A 658 -25.89 -23.30 -3.79
C ASP A 658 -25.47 -23.24 -2.31
N ASP A 659 -24.59 -24.14 -1.88
CA ASP A 659 -24.15 -24.24 -0.48
C ASP A 659 -22.63 -24.46 -0.41
N GLU A 660 -22.16 -25.60 -0.92
CA GLU A 660 -20.75 -25.98 -0.92
C GLU A 660 -20.29 -26.44 -2.30
N THR A 661 -19.06 -26.10 -2.68
CA THR A 661 -18.43 -26.64 -3.90
C THR A 661 -16.93 -26.87 -3.72
N THR A 662 -16.40 -27.88 -4.40
CA THR A 662 -14.96 -28.16 -4.43
C THR A 662 -14.32 -27.43 -5.61
N VAL A 663 -13.30 -26.62 -5.31
CA VAL A 663 -12.47 -25.94 -6.31
C VAL A 663 -11.05 -26.52 -6.35
N VAL A 664 -10.39 -26.37 -7.51
CA VAL A 664 -8.99 -26.73 -7.68
C VAL A 664 -8.20 -25.44 -7.82
N LEU A 665 -7.42 -25.10 -6.79
CA LEU A 665 -6.51 -23.97 -6.81
C LEU A 665 -5.25 -24.36 -7.58
N PRO A 666 -4.83 -23.59 -8.59
CA PRO A 666 -3.52 -23.80 -9.22
C PRO A 666 -2.40 -23.47 -8.21
N ALA A 667 -1.16 -23.87 -8.53
CA ALA A 667 0.00 -23.54 -7.69
C ALA A 667 0.20 -22.02 -7.63
N GLY A 668 0.27 -21.43 -6.44
CA GLY A 668 0.39 -19.98 -6.24
C GLY A 668 -0.87 -19.18 -6.60
N GLY A 669 -1.97 -19.83 -6.97
CA GLY A 669 -3.23 -19.14 -7.26
C GLY A 669 -4.20 -19.15 -6.08
N PHE A 670 -5.34 -18.53 -6.30
CA PHE A 670 -6.36 -18.35 -5.28
C PHE A 670 -7.76 -18.43 -5.88
N ALA A 671 -8.78 -18.51 -5.03
CA ALA A 671 -10.17 -18.37 -5.42
C ALA A 671 -10.89 -17.47 -4.44
N ILE A 672 -11.88 -16.74 -4.94
CA ILE A 672 -12.74 -15.87 -4.15
C ILE A 672 -14.18 -16.31 -4.41
N ALA A 673 -14.89 -16.68 -3.34
CA ALA A 673 -16.29 -17.07 -3.36
C ALA A 673 -17.14 -15.98 -2.73
N GLU A 674 -18.16 -15.52 -3.44
CA GLU A 674 -18.98 -14.38 -3.04
C GLU A 674 -20.47 -14.69 -3.12
N ARG A 675 -21.20 -14.10 -2.18
CA ARG A 675 -22.66 -14.14 -2.11
C ARG A 675 -23.22 -12.77 -1.79
#